data_AF-C1MMR1-F1
#
_entry.id   AF-C1MMR1-F1
#
_cell.length_a   1.000
_cell.length_b   1.000
_cell.length_c   1.000
_cell.angle_alpha   90.00
_cell.angle_beta   90.00
_cell.angle_gamma   90.00
#
_symmetry.space_group_name_H-M   'P 1'
#
loop_
_entity.id
_entity.type
_entity.pdbx_description
1 polymer ?
#
loop_
_entity_poly.entity_id
_entity_poly.type
_entity_poly.pdbx_seq_one_letter_code
_entity_poly.pdbx_strand_id
1 'polypeptide(L)'
;MSAATGSLSLPLLGHLATSRNARARRNRAAAAIPGVSLGKSTSVFTPRGPKRIARVVTSKAGPHSNPPRAISTVDDVLAFTVPTDEPAAETASPADSDCEGEFCDMKESSCTTRDLIGSTPLLDLSAYSLNPTVKILAKCEYLNPSGSIKDRIATHILDKAIKSGDLKPGMTVVAATSGNTGAAIAMACALRGYDYIVITNEKTSKEKVDAMRAYGGEVIVSPSGVSPDDPQHYQNIENKLCEENPGTYYGVDQYNNPYNADAYEATLGPEIWRQSVGAVTHFIVGGSTGGTVSGTGRYLKQENPDVRIVLADPRGSVFWDHVVNGVAADDVKVSKSWETEGVGKDSIPGCLDVSIVDGMVRATDEQAFGVCRELASSDGLLVGGSSGLNLHASRVLSGDVADDSVIVTVFPDNGVKYLSKIYNDDWLDSKKMGGAKNSDGNAERAAECEVYWRPDALSFAERKAAADAAAAAAVEGDNLWPEDETERELKFLEELAPKLTQYHRDSIKGDERVHSKLQSPEELAATFAAAGAPIDLAEGDAPATEEQLALAVQAVMDNSVRSSHPMFLNQLYAGVDVVALAGEWTASALNANVHTFEVAPVLTEIEKAVLAKTARMWLNKPGSKTTPPHDGLLVPGGSLANMYSMILARDRAEPEAKTKGASGNLVAFCSEQSHYSYKKSAMVMGLGMDNMIKVKCDQSGAMIPAELEKAVQEAKSRGKVPFYVGTTAGSTVLGAFDDYEGCADVCEKHDMWMHVDGAWGGAAALSPTRRHNLQGANRADSFCWNPHKMLGLPLQCSIFVTKQPGALSKANAAQADYLFQPDKNNAAADLGDRTIQCGRKADALKIWLAWKARGDEGWANLVDRSFGLAEYVEASVRERCEKDGSFVLAAPAQCANIGFWYVPPRLRPFDVESATADQLTEIGFVAPKLKDRMQRTGDAMIGFQPIDSMNLPNFFRLVLPNSRHLSKNALDAMLDRMDDMGKDL
;
A
#
# COMPACT_ATOMS: atom_id res chain seq x y z
N MET A 1 -22.25 -19.71 -53.30
CA MET A 1 -22.00 -20.09 -54.72
C MET A 1 -20.51 -19.91 -54.97
N SER A 2 -19.77 -20.77 -55.69
CA SER A 2 -20.14 -21.94 -56.50
C SER A 2 -19.18 -23.13 -56.29
N ALA A 3 -19.62 -24.30 -56.70
CA ALA A 3 -19.08 -25.65 -56.50
C ALA A 3 -17.55 -25.90 -56.65
N ALA A 4 -17.05 -26.85 -55.84
CA ALA A 4 -16.38 -28.06 -56.34
C ALA A 4 -16.44 -29.18 -55.28
N THR A 5 -16.93 -30.38 -55.64
CA THR A 5 -16.97 -31.56 -54.74
C THR A 5 -16.73 -32.88 -55.49
N GLY A 6 -16.06 -33.82 -54.82
CA GLY A 6 -15.97 -35.24 -55.20
C GLY A 6 -14.59 -35.73 -55.68
N SER A 7 -14.26 -37.03 -55.60
CA SER A 7 -14.93 -38.13 -54.86
C SER A 7 -14.08 -39.43 -54.85
N LEU A 8 -14.51 -40.42 -54.02
CA LEU A 8 -14.33 -41.88 -54.16
C LEU A 8 -13.06 -42.64 -53.68
N SER A 9 -13.29 -43.47 -52.65
CA SER A 9 -13.11 -44.95 -52.57
C SER A 9 -11.75 -45.67 -52.30
N LEU A 10 -11.69 -46.35 -51.13
CA LEU A 10 -11.43 -47.81 -50.85
C LEU A 10 -10.14 -48.51 -51.41
N PRO A 11 -9.71 -49.72 -50.93
CA PRO A 11 -10.28 -50.69 -49.95
C PRO A 11 -9.45 -50.82 -48.62
N LEU A 12 -9.77 -51.54 -47.53
CA LEU A 12 -10.58 -52.74 -47.15
C LEU A 12 -9.73 -54.04 -46.90
N LEU A 13 -10.05 -54.77 -45.81
CA LEU A 13 -9.52 -56.05 -45.29
C LEU A 13 -8.24 -56.01 -44.39
N GLY A 14 -8.14 -56.81 -43.31
CA GLY A 14 -9.17 -57.69 -42.72
C GLY A 14 -8.72 -58.58 -41.53
N HIS A 15 -9.72 -59.30 -40.95
CA HIS A 15 -9.71 -60.21 -39.78
C HIS A 15 -9.87 -59.53 -38.40
N LEU A 16 -10.96 -59.71 -37.63
CA LEU A 16 -11.66 -60.92 -37.11
C LEU A 16 -10.85 -61.66 -36.02
N ALA A 17 -11.41 -62.08 -34.88
CA ALA A 17 -12.81 -62.47 -34.62
C ALA A 17 -13.36 -62.11 -33.21
N THR A 18 -14.64 -62.40 -32.99
CA THR A 18 -15.47 -62.07 -31.82
C THR A 18 -15.57 -63.19 -30.77
N SER A 19 -15.91 -62.86 -29.51
CA SER A 19 -16.91 -63.63 -28.73
C SER A 19 -17.54 -62.79 -27.59
N ARG A 20 -18.52 -63.35 -26.86
CA ARG A 20 -19.41 -62.64 -25.91
C ARG A 20 -19.45 -63.32 -24.52
N ASN A 21 -19.90 -62.54 -23.54
CA ASN A 21 -20.72 -62.94 -22.37
C ASN A 21 -20.14 -63.82 -21.23
N ALA A 22 -20.11 -63.19 -20.05
CA ALA A 22 -20.82 -63.58 -18.82
C ALA A 22 -20.34 -64.72 -17.88
N ARG A 23 -20.19 -64.30 -16.61
CA ARG A 23 -20.46 -65.01 -15.33
C ARG A 23 -19.76 -66.36 -15.03
N ALA A 24 -18.85 -66.24 -14.04
CA ALA A 24 -18.73 -67.09 -12.84
C ALA A 24 -18.13 -68.50 -12.94
N ARG A 25 -17.04 -68.71 -12.15
CA ARG A 25 -17.14 -69.49 -10.89
C ARG A 25 -15.90 -69.35 -9.98
N ARG A 26 -16.20 -69.08 -8.70
CA ARG A 26 -15.42 -69.39 -7.48
C ARG A 26 -14.54 -70.66 -7.59
N ASN A 27 -13.33 -70.68 -7.03
CA ASN A 27 -13.03 -71.13 -5.64
C ASN A 27 -11.54 -71.44 -5.36
N ARG A 28 -11.19 -71.50 -4.05
CA ARG A 28 -9.93 -72.00 -3.42
C ARG A 28 -8.68 -71.13 -3.55
N ALA A 29 -7.80 -71.04 -2.54
CA ALA A 29 -8.00 -71.30 -1.10
C ALA A 29 -6.88 -70.63 -0.30
N ALA A 30 -7.23 -70.02 0.84
CA ALA A 30 -6.29 -69.64 1.89
C ALA A 30 -6.80 -70.19 3.24
N ALA A 31 -5.88 -70.68 4.07
CA ALA A 31 -6.12 -71.24 5.39
C ALA A 31 -5.17 -70.55 6.38
N ALA A 32 -5.50 -70.31 7.66
CA ALA A 32 -6.77 -70.51 8.37
C ALA A 32 -6.89 -69.48 9.52
N ILE A 33 -8.09 -69.36 10.10
CA ILE A 33 -8.36 -68.68 11.38
C ILE A 33 -8.68 -69.76 12.44
N PRO A 34 -8.37 -69.54 13.73
CA PRO A 34 -9.35 -68.94 14.65
C PRO A 34 -8.70 -67.92 15.60
N GLY A 35 -9.41 -67.03 16.30
CA GLY A 35 -10.87 -66.80 16.48
C GLY A 35 -11.07 -65.99 17.77
N VAL A 36 -12.26 -65.57 18.22
CA VAL A 36 -13.64 -65.64 17.70
C VAL A 36 -14.35 -64.34 18.13
N SER A 37 -15.33 -63.87 17.37
CA SER A 37 -16.12 -62.68 17.72
C SER A 37 -17.25 -62.95 18.72
N LEU A 38 -17.73 -61.89 19.38
CA LEU A 38 -19.15 -61.73 19.70
C LEU A 38 -19.45 -60.23 19.87
N GLY A 39 -20.42 -59.71 19.12
CA GLY A 39 -20.85 -58.31 19.21
C GLY A 39 -22.33 -58.20 19.58
N LYS A 40 -22.70 -57.09 20.21
CA LYS A 40 -24.07 -56.56 20.28
C LYS A 40 -24.03 -55.09 20.73
N SER A 41 -25.03 -54.33 20.31
CA SER A 41 -25.18 -52.90 20.57
C SER A 41 -25.96 -52.60 21.84
N THR A 42 -25.52 -51.59 22.61
CA THR A 42 -26.40 -50.71 23.41
C THR A 42 -25.73 -49.34 23.57
N SER A 43 -26.54 -48.31 23.80
CA SER A 43 -26.14 -46.91 23.98
C SER A 43 -25.91 -46.54 25.46
N VAL A 44 -25.79 -45.24 25.74
CA VAL A 44 -26.02 -44.54 27.04
C VAL A 44 -24.79 -44.16 27.90
N PHE A 45 -24.66 -42.83 28.12
CA PHE A 45 -24.08 -42.06 29.26
C PHE A 45 -22.56 -41.75 29.43
N THR A 46 -22.31 -40.43 29.44
CA THR A 46 -21.54 -39.59 30.40
C THR A 46 -20.31 -40.13 31.15
N PRO A 47 -19.19 -39.37 31.17
CA PRO A 47 -18.14 -39.53 32.18
C PRO A 47 -18.49 -38.82 33.50
N ARG A 48 -18.28 -39.50 34.63
CA ARG A 48 -18.09 -38.89 35.97
C ARG A 48 -16.79 -39.43 36.57
N GLY A 49 -15.90 -38.54 37.02
CA GLY A 49 -14.70 -38.93 37.77
C GLY A 49 -14.97 -39.16 39.27
N PRO A 50 -14.01 -39.74 40.02
CA PRO A 50 -14.10 -39.92 41.47
C PRO A 50 -13.39 -38.82 42.28
N LYS A 51 -13.84 -38.56 43.51
CA LYS A 51 -13.26 -37.61 44.49
C LYS A 51 -12.63 -38.32 45.69
N ARG A 52 -11.61 -37.71 46.32
CA ARG A 52 -11.33 -37.62 47.78
C ARG A 52 -10.16 -36.66 47.99
N ILE A 53 -10.17 -35.57 48.77
CA ILE A 53 -10.75 -35.16 50.08
C ILE A 53 -9.81 -35.41 51.28
N ALA A 54 -9.17 -34.34 51.76
CA ALA A 54 -8.80 -34.01 53.15
C ALA A 54 -8.16 -32.59 53.22
N ARG A 55 -8.20 -31.79 54.30
CA ARG A 55 -9.25 -31.50 55.31
C ARG A 55 -8.98 -30.13 55.99
N VAL A 56 -10.03 -29.45 56.45
CA VAL A 56 -10.10 -28.18 57.25
C VAL A 56 -9.46 -28.37 58.66
N VAL A 57 -9.01 -27.42 59.52
CA VAL A 57 -9.34 -26.00 59.91
C VAL A 57 -8.03 -25.23 60.34
N THR A 58 -7.94 -23.97 60.81
CA THR A 58 -8.62 -23.18 61.88
C THR A 58 -8.77 -21.65 61.53
N SER A 59 -8.96 -20.73 62.51
CA SER A 59 -9.12 -19.27 62.29
C SER A 59 -8.96 -18.39 63.58
N LYS A 60 -9.01 -17.04 63.44
CA LYS A 60 -9.01 -15.92 64.45
C LYS A 60 -7.62 -15.36 64.89
N ALA A 61 -7.41 -14.06 65.18
CA ALA A 61 -8.21 -12.80 65.11
C ALA A 61 -7.31 -11.51 65.05
N GLY A 62 -7.88 -10.31 64.82
CA GLY A 62 -7.20 -8.96 64.81
C GLY A 62 -7.18 -8.25 66.18
N PRO A 63 -7.33 -6.88 66.34
CA PRO A 63 -7.58 -5.80 65.33
C PRO A 63 -6.92 -4.38 65.60
N HIS A 64 -7.22 -3.36 64.75
CA HIS A 64 -7.02 -1.88 64.89
C HIS A 64 -5.57 -1.31 64.90
N SER A 65 -5.25 -0.01 64.67
CA SER A 65 -6.03 1.26 64.60
C SER A 65 -5.48 2.36 63.62
N ASN A 66 -6.30 3.40 63.35
CA ASN A 66 -6.02 4.69 62.64
C ASN A 66 -5.10 5.67 63.45
N PRO A 67 -4.90 6.99 63.09
CA PRO A 67 -4.66 7.75 61.83
C PRO A 67 -3.28 8.54 61.96
N PRO A 68 -2.98 9.81 61.52
CA PRO A 68 -3.63 10.82 60.66
C PRO A 68 -2.72 11.61 59.64
N ARG A 69 -3.26 12.76 59.16
CA ARG A 69 -2.77 13.85 58.25
C ARG A 69 -1.66 14.79 58.79
N ALA A 70 -1.27 15.76 57.92
CA ALA A 70 -0.98 17.20 58.18
C ALA A 70 0.52 17.63 58.25
N ILE A 71 0.98 18.87 57.93
CA ILE A 71 0.41 20.10 57.29
C ILE A 71 1.57 21.06 56.81
N SER A 72 1.23 22.25 56.28
CA SER A 72 2.01 23.53 56.25
C SER A 72 3.21 23.75 55.29
N THR A 73 2.97 24.52 54.20
CA THR A 73 3.38 25.94 53.95
C THR A 73 4.81 26.44 54.23
N VAL A 74 5.37 27.49 53.62
CA VAL A 74 5.10 28.39 52.45
C VAL A 74 6.39 29.20 52.20
N ASP A 75 6.60 29.71 50.99
CA ASP A 75 7.53 30.77 50.52
C ASP A 75 8.81 31.09 51.32
N ASP A 76 9.95 31.09 50.60
CA ASP A 76 10.63 32.37 50.39
C ASP A 76 11.29 32.40 48.99
N VAL A 77 11.49 33.58 48.41
CA VAL A 77 11.61 33.78 46.94
C VAL A 77 12.85 34.62 46.56
N LEU A 78 13.22 34.60 45.27
CA LEU A 78 14.26 35.43 44.59
C LEU A 78 15.70 34.85 44.75
N ALA A 79 16.64 34.95 43.79
CA ALA A 79 16.72 35.87 42.64
C ALA A 79 17.77 35.46 41.54
N PHE A 80 17.80 36.25 40.46
CA PHE A 80 18.96 36.58 39.58
C PHE A 80 19.58 35.57 38.57
N THR A 81 19.19 35.76 37.29
CA THR A 81 20.02 35.92 36.05
C THR A 81 20.88 34.81 35.44
N VAL A 82 20.88 34.80 34.10
CA VAL A 82 21.77 34.06 33.17
C VAL A 82 22.93 34.95 32.70
N PRO A 83 24.15 34.41 32.58
CA PRO A 83 25.04 34.72 31.45
C PRO A 83 25.81 33.47 30.91
N THR A 84 25.62 33.11 29.64
CA THR A 84 26.58 33.26 28.50
C THR A 84 27.69 32.20 28.33
N ASP A 85 27.67 31.61 27.13
CA ASP A 85 28.79 31.21 26.26
C ASP A 85 29.62 29.91 26.47
N GLU A 86 30.01 29.40 25.31
CA GLU A 86 30.69 28.14 24.88
C GLU A 86 32.25 28.19 25.05
N PRO A 87 33.09 27.20 24.60
CA PRO A 87 32.81 25.84 24.08
C PRO A 87 33.79 24.68 24.50
N ALA A 88 33.42 23.45 24.10
CA ALA A 88 34.27 22.35 23.55
C ALA A 88 35.24 21.46 24.39
N ALA A 89 35.42 20.24 23.84
CA ALA A 89 36.61 19.36 23.81
C ALA A 89 36.70 18.04 24.64
N GLU A 90 36.28 16.94 23.99
CA GLU A 90 36.98 15.63 23.85
C GLU A 90 37.22 14.60 24.99
N THR A 91 37.31 13.33 24.53
CA THR A 91 37.96 12.11 25.08
C THR A 91 37.20 11.10 25.97
N ALA A 92 36.89 9.96 25.32
CA ALA A 92 37.15 8.56 25.72
C ALA A 92 36.51 7.89 26.97
N SER A 93 36.15 6.61 26.78
CA SER A 93 35.60 5.61 27.72
C SER A 93 36.71 4.61 28.16
N PRO A 94 36.46 3.48 28.89
CA PRO A 94 35.20 2.89 29.38
C PRO A 94 35.22 2.24 30.81
N ALA A 95 34.13 1.51 31.12
CA ALA A 95 34.02 0.29 31.95
C ALA A 95 33.41 0.39 33.39
N ASP A 96 32.33 -0.39 33.56
CA ASP A 96 31.82 -1.17 34.71
C ASP A 96 31.67 -0.48 36.11
N SER A 97 30.57 -0.64 36.87
CA SER A 97 29.71 -1.82 37.05
C SER A 97 28.29 -1.53 37.62
N ASP A 98 27.31 -2.36 37.21
CA ASP A 98 26.06 -2.82 37.87
C ASP A 98 25.32 -2.01 38.98
N CYS A 99 23.99 -1.91 38.79
CA CYS A 99 22.89 -1.71 39.78
C CYS A 99 22.93 -0.42 40.66
N GLU A 100 21.99 0.53 40.54
CA GLU A 100 20.54 0.42 40.81
C GLU A 100 19.75 1.61 40.20
N GLY A 101 18.42 1.47 40.07
CA GLY A 101 17.47 2.60 39.94
C GLY A 101 17.04 2.98 38.52
N GLU A 102 15.84 2.55 38.11
CA GLU A 102 15.19 3.05 36.88
C GLU A 102 14.60 4.45 37.06
N PHE A 103 15.44 5.48 37.01
CA PHE A 103 15.03 6.81 36.55
C PHE A 103 15.53 7.00 35.11
N CYS A 104 14.77 6.44 34.16
CA CYS A 104 15.06 6.54 32.74
C CYS A 104 14.99 8.01 32.26
N ASP A 105 15.85 8.37 31.31
CA ASP A 105 16.03 9.75 30.82
C ASP A 105 14.70 10.45 30.51
N MET A 106 14.39 11.53 31.25
CA MET A 106 13.52 12.57 30.74
C MET A 106 14.24 13.35 29.65
N LYS A 107 14.31 12.78 28.44
CA LYS A 107 14.61 13.55 27.23
C LYS A 107 13.61 14.69 27.14
N GLU A 108 14.12 15.92 27.00
CA GLU A 108 13.31 17.15 27.06
C GLU A 108 12.38 17.33 25.84
N SER A 109 11.29 16.55 25.84
CA SER A 109 10.07 16.87 25.12
C SER A 109 9.26 17.84 25.98
N SER A 110 9.58 19.13 25.92
CA SER A 110 8.87 20.18 26.66
C SER A 110 7.42 20.30 26.18
N CYS A 111 6.50 19.67 26.92
CA CYS A 111 5.06 19.69 26.64
C CYS A 111 4.54 21.12 26.65
N THR A 112 3.97 21.57 25.52
CA THR A 112 3.36 22.88 25.38
C THR A 112 1.88 22.84 25.76
N THR A 113 1.28 24.00 26.03
CA THR A 113 -0.17 24.12 26.31
C THR A 113 -1.05 23.58 25.18
N ARG A 114 -0.53 23.46 23.95
CA ARG A 114 -1.24 22.87 22.80
C ARG A 114 -1.24 21.34 22.84
N ASP A 115 -0.19 20.73 23.39
CA ASP A 115 -0.05 19.27 23.52
C ASP A 115 -0.92 18.70 24.66
N LEU A 116 -1.44 19.58 25.52
CA LEU A 116 -2.46 19.27 26.53
C LEU A 116 -3.88 19.17 25.95
N ILE A 117 -4.09 19.41 24.65
CA ILE A 117 -5.39 19.32 23.99
C ILE A 117 -5.59 17.88 23.49
N GLY A 118 -6.63 17.23 23.99
CA GLY A 118 -6.94 15.82 23.73
C GLY A 118 -6.20 14.86 24.66
N SER A 119 -6.09 13.59 24.24
CA SER A 119 -5.60 12.46 25.05
C SER A 119 -6.25 12.29 26.43
N THR A 120 -7.45 12.86 26.63
CA THR A 120 -8.15 12.89 27.93
C THR A 120 -8.53 11.49 28.42
N PRO A 121 -8.76 11.27 29.73
CA PRO A 121 -9.21 9.98 30.26
C PRO A 121 -10.56 9.51 29.67
N LEU A 122 -10.72 8.19 29.59
CA LEU A 122 -12.00 7.51 29.36
C LEU A 122 -12.40 6.84 30.69
N LEU A 123 -13.43 7.38 31.35
CA LEU A 123 -13.89 6.99 32.68
C LEU A 123 -14.98 5.92 32.60
N ASP A 124 -14.91 4.89 33.45
CA ASP A 124 -15.98 3.91 33.61
C ASP A 124 -17.10 4.46 34.52
N LEU A 125 -18.32 4.46 34.01
CA LEU A 125 -19.56 4.91 34.67
C LEU A 125 -20.66 3.83 34.62
N SER A 126 -20.29 2.56 34.43
CA SER A 126 -21.24 1.45 34.26
C SER A 126 -22.15 1.22 35.48
N ALA A 127 -21.80 1.77 36.65
CA ALA A 127 -22.67 1.85 37.83
C ALA A 127 -23.98 2.63 37.59
N TYR A 128 -24.02 3.47 36.55
CA TYR A 128 -25.20 4.22 36.12
C TYR A 128 -25.99 3.55 34.99
N SER A 129 -25.68 2.30 34.65
CA SER A 129 -26.42 1.51 33.65
C SER A 129 -27.74 0.97 34.21
N LEU A 130 -28.78 0.92 33.37
CA LEU A 130 -30.04 0.21 33.67
C LEU A 130 -29.90 -1.31 33.44
N ASN A 131 -28.96 -1.73 32.58
CA ASN A 131 -28.60 -3.13 32.40
C ASN A 131 -27.19 -3.40 32.97
N PRO A 132 -27.03 -4.17 34.06
CA PRO A 132 -25.72 -4.45 34.68
C PRO A 132 -24.68 -5.16 33.80
N THR A 133 -25.03 -5.68 32.62
CA THR A 133 -24.06 -6.23 31.64
C THR A 133 -23.50 -5.14 30.71
N VAL A 134 -24.25 -4.06 30.49
CA VAL A 134 -23.92 -2.97 29.56
C VAL A 134 -22.98 -1.98 30.24
N LYS A 135 -21.87 -1.67 29.57
CA LYS A 135 -20.89 -0.68 30.05
C LYS A 135 -21.24 0.72 29.55
N ILE A 136 -21.04 1.71 30.41
CA ILE A 136 -21.12 3.12 30.06
C ILE A 136 -19.75 3.75 30.34
N LEU A 137 -19.11 4.32 29.32
CA LEU A 137 -17.81 4.97 29.41
C LEU A 137 -17.93 6.45 29.02
N ALA A 138 -17.34 7.37 29.78
CA ALA A 138 -17.38 8.81 29.49
C ALA A 138 -15.98 9.40 29.22
N LYS A 139 -15.85 10.07 28.08
CA LYS A 139 -14.62 10.75 27.64
C LYS A 139 -14.52 12.13 28.31
N CYS A 140 -13.51 12.33 29.16
CA CYS A 140 -13.42 13.47 30.08
C CYS A 140 -12.87 14.76 29.44
N GLU A 141 -13.55 15.28 28.41
CA GLU A 141 -13.16 16.47 27.64
C GLU A 141 -13.22 17.80 28.43
N TYR A 142 -13.78 17.79 29.63
CA TYR A 142 -13.70 18.90 30.58
C TYR A 142 -12.29 19.13 31.16
N LEU A 143 -11.33 18.23 30.89
CA LEU A 143 -9.92 18.31 31.29
C LEU A 143 -8.99 18.94 30.24
N ASN A 144 -9.49 19.31 29.05
CA ASN A 144 -8.74 20.14 28.10
C ASN A 144 -8.46 21.55 28.71
N PRO A 145 -7.45 22.31 28.23
CA PRO A 145 -6.97 23.52 28.92
C PRO A 145 -7.95 24.69 29.14
N SER A 146 -8.97 24.91 28.28
CA SER A 146 -10.07 25.87 28.57
C SER A 146 -11.18 25.27 29.45
N GLY A 147 -11.01 24.02 29.86
CA GLY A 147 -12.02 23.19 30.51
C GLY A 147 -13.16 22.78 29.57
N SER A 148 -12.90 22.56 28.27
CA SER A 148 -13.91 21.99 27.37
C SER A 148 -13.39 21.33 26.08
N ILE A 149 -14.22 20.44 25.53
CA ILE A 149 -14.11 19.78 24.21
C ILE A 149 -13.85 20.72 23.01
N LYS A 150 -14.10 22.02 23.17
CA LYS A 150 -14.02 22.99 22.07
C LYS A 150 -12.59 23.44 21.76
N ASP A 151 -11.62 23.08 22.61
CA ASP A 151 -10.19 23.32 22.38
C ASP A 151 -9.68 22.59 21.13
N ARG A 152 -10.26 21.42 20.82
CA ARG A 152 -10.02 20.67 19.58
C ARG A 152 -10.39 21.49 18.35
N ILE A 153 -11.64 21.99 18.26
CA ILE A 153 -12.09 22.75 17.09
C ILE A 153 -11.43 24.13 17.01
N ALA A 154 -11.21 24.80 18.14
CA ALA A 154 -10.58 26.12 18.17
C ALA A 154 -9.14 26.06 17.65
N THR A 155 -8.36 25.07 18.09
CA THR A 155 -7.01 24.83 17.57
C THR A 155 -7.05 24.43 16.10
N HIS A 156 -7.86 23.43 15.74
CA HIS A 156 -7.88 22.87 14.37
C HIS A 156 -8.36 23.87 13.31
N ILE A 157 -9.42 24.65 13.57
CA ILE A 157 -9.91 25.69 12.64
C ILE A 157 -8.83 26.75 12.42
N LEU A 158 -8.23 27.28 13.49
CA LEU A 158 -7.21 28.33 13.38
C LEU A 158 -5.93 27.81 12.71
N ASP A 159 -5.50 26.59 13.00
CA ASP A 159 -4.33 25.97 12.35
C ASP A 159 -4.56 25.74 10.85
N LYS A 160 -5.79 25.38 10.44
CA LYS A 160 -6.18 25.27 9.03
C LYS A 160 -6.17 26.65 8.35
N ALA A 161 -6.79 27.66 8.98
CA ALA A 161 -6.87 29.03 8.46
C ALA A 161 -5.50 29.72 8.32
N ILE A 162 -4.58 29.48 9.25
CA ILE A 162 -3.19 29.96 9.16
C ILE A 162 -2.44 29.25 8.03
N LYS A 163 -2.70 27.94 7.81
CA LYS A 163 -2.05 27.14 6.77
C LYS A 163 -2.56 27.44 5.36
N SER A 164 -3.83 27.76 5.18
CA SER A 164 -4.38 28.27 3.91
C SER A 164 -4.00 29.73 3.65
N GLY A 165 -3.71 30.49 4.70
CA GLY A 165 -3.44 31.93 4.65
C GLY A 165 -4.70 32.79 4.72
N ASP A 166 -5.83 32.24 5.15
CA ASP A 166 -7.07 32.97 5.41
C ASP A 166 -6.97 33.80 6.71
N LEU A 167 -6.21 33.31 7.70
CA LEU A 167 -5.87 34.03 8.93
C LEU A 167 -4.39 34.44 8.91
N LYS A 168 -4.12 35.75 9.00
CA LYS A 168 -2.79 36.36 8.88
C LYS A 168 -2.42 37.16 10.13
N PRO A 169 -1.13 37.30 10.49
CA PRO A 169 -0.72 38.09 11.65
C PRO A 169 -1.29 39.51 11.63
N GLY A 170 -1.87 39.94 12.76
CA GLY A 170 -2.55 41.24 12.89
C GLY A 170 -4.03 41.27 12.48
N MET A 171 -4.61 40.13 12.07
CA MET A 171 -6.07 39.98 11.93
C MET A 171 -6.73 39.65 13.28
N THR A 172 -8.03 39.95 13.40
CA THR A 172 -8.84 39.64 14.58
C THR A 172 -9.72 38.41 14.33
N VAL A 173 -9.76 37.48 15.29
CA VAL A 173 -10.64 36.29 15.21
C VAL A 173 -12.01 36.61 15.80
N VAL A 174 -13.07 36.37 15.03
CA VAL A 174 -14.47 36.64 15.43
C VAL A 174 -15.21 35.30 15.59
N ALA A 175 -15.99 35.14 16.67
CA ALA A 175 -16.72 33.88 16.91
C ALA A 175 -18.03 34.07 17.71
N ALA A 176 -19.16 33.66 17.13
CA ALA A 176 -20.47 33.58 17.78
C ALA A 176 -20.64 32.24 18.52
N THR A 177 -21.01 32.26 19.80
CA THR A 177 -20.96 31.05 20.65
C THR A 177 -21.83 31.09 21.91
N SER A 178 -22.32 29.91 22.33
CA SER A 178 -22.87 29.68 23.68
C SER A 178 -21.75 29.43 24.72
N GLY A 179 -20.78 30.33 24.75
CA GLY A 179 -19.66 30.39 25.71
C GLY A 179 -18.47 29.46 25.44
N ASN A 180 -18.64 28.13 25.37
CA ASN A 180 -17.48 27.21 25.42
C ASN A 180 -16.49 27.38 24.24
N THR A 181 -16.99 27.49 23.00
CA THR A 181 -16.10 27.73 21.85
C THR A 181 -15.45 29.10 21.92
N GLY A 182 -16.09 30.07 22.58
CA GLY A 182 -15.51 31.39 22.80
C GLY A 182 -14.33 31.36 23.77
N ALA A 183 -14.45 30.60 24.86
CA ALA A 183 -13.34 30.38 25.79
C ALA A 183 -12.16 29.62 25.13
N ALA A 184 -12.48 28.62 24.30
CA ALA A 184 -11.49 27.87 23.52
C ALA A 184 -10.77 28.74 22.47
N ILE A 185 -11.50 29.59 21.74
CA ILE A 185 -10.94 30.55 20.78
C ILE A 185 -10.11 31.62 21.49
N ALA A 186 -10.61 32.19 22.58
CA ALA A 186 -9.91 33.19 23.39
C ALA A 186 -8.54 32.68 23.87
N MET A 187 -8.51 31.46 24.43
CA MET A 187 -7.29 30.74 24.78
C MET A 187 -6.40 30.49 23.55
N ALA A 188 -6.95 29.97 22.46
CA ALA A 188 -6.19 29.62 21.26
C ALA A 188 -5.58 30.85 20.54
N CYS A 189 -6.21 32.02 20.67
CA CYS A 189 -5.72 33.31 20.19
C CYS A 189 -4.65 33.89 21.12
N ALA A 190 -4.84 33.83 22.45
CA ALA A 190 -3.83 34.23 23.43
C ALA A 190 -2.53 33.41 23.30
N LEU A 191 -2.63 32.11 22.96
CA LEU A 191 -1.48 31.24 22.67
C LEU A 191 -0.77 31.56 21.33
N ARG A 192 -1.37 32.37 20.45
CA ARG A 192 -0.89 32.64 19.08
C ARG A 192 -0.63 34.13 18.79
N GLY A 193 -0.98 35.03 19.70
CA GLY A 193 -0.83 36.48 19.52
C GLY A 193 -1.88 37.12 18.59
N TYR A 194 -3.10 36.58 18.56
CA TYR A 194 -4.23 37.18 17.83
C TYR A 194 -5.17 37.94 18.77
N ASP A 195 -5.66 39.10 18.33
CA ASP A 195 -6.83 39.74 18.92
C ASP A 195 -8.09 38.92 18.61
N TYR A 196 -9.11 39.01 19.47
CA TYR A 196 -10.38 38.32 19.24
C TYR A 196 -11.60 39.10 19.73
N ILE A 197 -12.74 38.86 19.07
CA ILE A 197 -14.07 39.33 19.44
C ILE A 197 -14.99 38.10 19.55
N VAL A 198 -15.46 37.80 20.76
CA VAL A 198 -16.45 36.74 20.96
C VAL A 198 -17.84 37.35 21.13
N ILE A 199 -18.80 36.86 20.33
CA ILE A 199 -20.21 37.20 20.48
C ILE A 199 -20.90 36.06 21.21
N THR A 200 -21.53 36.38 22.34
CA THR A 200 -22.30 35.43 23.14
C THR A 200 -23.64 36.06 23.51
N ASN A 201 -24.49 35.37 24.29
CA ASN A 201 -25.84 35.84 24.60
C ASN A 201 -26.16 35.79 26.10
N GLU A 202 -27.20 36.50 26.54
CA GLU A 202 -27.66 36.55 27.95
C GLU A 202 -27.96 35.17 28.59
N LYS A 203 -28.29 34.14 27.79
CA LYS A 203 -28.44 32.76 28.27
C LYS A 203 -27.11 32.15 28.71
N THR A 204 -25.96 32.67 28.30
CA THR A 204 -24.64 32.12 28.67
C THR A 204 -24.32 32.39 30.15
N SER A 205 -23.69 31.45 30.85
CA SER A 205 -23.35 31.60 32.27
C SER A 205 -22.31 32.70 32.55
N LYS A 206 -22.38 33.32 33.73
CA LYS A 206 -21.47 34.41 34.12
C LYS A 206 -20.01 33.96 34.08
N GLU A 207 -19.75 32.75 34.56
CA GLU A 207 -18.41 32.16 34.63
C GLU A 207 -17.77 31.99 33.25
N LYS A 208 -18.57 31.65 32.22
CA LYS A 208 -18.09 31.61 30.83
C LYS A 208 -17.81 33.02 30.29
N VAL A 209 -18.69 33.98 30.53
CA VAL A 209 -18.51 35.37 30.09
C VAL A 209 -17.27 36.00 30.74
N ASP A 210 -17.06 35.77 32.03
CA ASP A 210 -15.87 36.24 32.75
C ASP A 210 -14.60 35.54 32.25
N ALA A 211 -14.63 34.22 32.02
CA ALA A 211 -13.50 33.48 31.47
C ALA A 211 -13.08 33.96 30.07
N MET A 212 -14.05 34.26 29.19
CA MET A 212 -13.77 34.81 27.86
C MET A 212 -13.14 36.21 27.91
N ARG A 213 -13.47 37.01 28.93
CA ARG A 213 -12.84 38.31 29.19
C ARG A 213 -11.46 38.19 29.84
N ALA A 214 -11.21 37.16 30.64
CA ALA A 214 -9.95 36.95 31.36
C ALA A 214 -8.75 36.72 30.42
N TYR A 215 -8.97 36.23 29.20
CA TYR A 215 -7.94 36.07 28.16
C TYR A 215 -7.65 37.37 27.37
N GLY A 216 -8.31 38.50 27.68
CA GLY A 216 -7.90 39.86 27.26
C GLY A 216 -8.61 40.48 26.05
N GLY A 217 -9.39 39.72 25.27
CA GLY A 217 -10.14 40.21 24.10
C GLY A 217 -11.58 40.66 24.38
N GLU A 218 -12.30 41.07 23.34
CA GLU A 218 -13.64 41.64 23.45
C GLU A 218 -14.73 40.56 23.58
N VAL A 219 -15.74 40.82 24.42
CA VAL A 219 -16.89 39.92 24.62
C VAL A 219 -18.21 40.69 24.56
N ILE A 220 -18.86 40.61 23.40
CA ILE A 220 -20.17 41.17 23.08
C ILE A 220 -21.24 40.21 23.62
N VAL A 221 -22.27 40.76 24.30
CA VAL A 221 -23.40 39.98 24.81
C VAL A 221 -24.69 40.45 24.13
N SER A 222 -25.28 39.59 23.30
CA SER A 222 -26.54 39.83 22.60
C SER A 222 -27.76 39.41 23.42
N PRO A 223 -28.96 39.89 23.05
CA PRO A 223 -30.22 39.33 23.55
C PRO A 223 -30.32 37.81 23.30
N SER A 224 -31.12 37.13 24.11
CA SER A 224 -31.43 35.71 23.96
C SER A 224 -32.88 35.45 23.52
N GLY A 225 -33.11 34.40 22.73
CA GLY A 225 -34.46 34.00 22.29
C GLY A 225 -35.02 34.81 21.12
N VAL A 226 -34.18 35.57 20.40
CA VAL A 226 -34.50 36.18 19.10
C VAL A 226 -34.52 35.13 17.99
N SER A 227 -35.19 35.42 16.86
CA SER A 227 -35.24 34.52 15.69
C SER A 227 -33.86 34.32 15.08
N PRO A 228 -33.57 33.19 14.40
CA PRO A 228 -32.35 33.03 13.61
C PRO A 228 -32.13 34.14 12.57
N ASP A 229 -33.21 34.75 12.04
CA ASP A 229 -33.18 35.86 11.07
C ASP A 229 -32.95 37.25 11.70
N ASP A 230 -32.94 37.37 13.03
CA ASP A 230 -32.86 38.66 13.71
C ASP A 230 -31.43 39.24 13.61
N PRO A 231 -31.23 40.51 13.20
CA PRO A 231 -29.90 41.13 13.18
C PRO A 231 -29.17 41.17 14.53
N GLN A 232 -29.88 40.98 15.66
CA GLN A 232 -29.32 40.88 17.00
C GLN A 232 -29.01 39.44 17.43
N HIS A 233 -29.30 38.44 16.59
CA HIS A 233 -28.90 37.06 16.82
C HIS A 233 -27.37 36.92 16.71
N TYR A 234 -26.75 36.33 17.73
CA TYR A 234 -25.29 36.24 17.90
C TYR A 234 -24.51 35.78 16.65
N GLN A 235 -25.04 34.84 15.86
CA GLN A 235 -24.42 34.39 14.59
C GLN A 235 -24.45 35.47 13.50
N ASN A 236 -25.54 36.23 13.39
CA ASN A 236 -25.67 37.32 12.41
C ASN A 236 -24.75 38.50 12.75
N ILE A 237 -24.41 38.68 14.03
CA ILE A 237 -23.41 39.67 14.47
C ILE A 237 -22.00 39.23 14.05
N GLU A 238 -21.62 37.94 14.15
CA GLU A 238 -20.34 37.43 13.61
C GLU A 238 -20.25 37.67 12.10
N ASN A 239 -21.27 37.23 11.35
CA ASN A 239 -21.32 37.38 9.89
C ASN A 239 -21.17 38.86 9.50
N LYS A 240 -21.99 39.74 10.09
CA LYS A 240 -21.96 41.17 9.82
C LYS A 240 -20.59 41.80 10.14
N LEU A 241 -19.98 41.48 11.29
CA LEU A 241 -18.67 42.02 11.65
C LEU A 241 -17.59 41.63 10.64
N CYS A 242 -17.65 40.40 10.10
CA CYS A 242 -16.71 39.93 9.09
C CYS A 242 -16.97 40.57 7.71
N GLU A 243 -18.25 40.74 7.32
CA GLU A 243 -18.67 41.43 6.09
C GLU A 243 -18.28 42.92 6.09
N GLU A 244 -18.38 43.60 7.24
CA GLU A 244 -17.99 45.01 7.39
C GLU A 244 -16.46 45.22 7.48
N ASN A 245 -15.67 44.16 7.78
CA ASN A 245 -14.21 44.24 7.98
C ASN A 245 -13.41 43.20 7.15
N PRO A 246 -13.62 43.10 5.82
CA PRO A 246 -13.07 42.03 4.99
C PRO A 246 -11.54 42.08 4.93
N GLY A 247 -10.89 40.95 5.20
CA GLY A 247 -9.42 40.83 5.23
C GLY A 247 -8.75 41.36 6.50
N THR A 248 -9.51 41.98 7.41
CA THR A 248 -9.06 42.33 8.77
C THR A 248 -9.58 41.33 9.79
N TYR A 249 -10.83 40.89 9.66
CA TYR A 249 -11.47 39.92 10.56
C TYR A 249 -11.57 38.54 9.92
N TYR A 250 -11.46 37.49 10.75
CA TYR A 250 -11.66 36.09 10.39
C TYR A 250 -12.81 35.51 11.22
N GLY A 251 -13.93 35.19 10.57
CA GLY A 251 -15.04 34.47 11.20
C GLY A 251 -14.71 32.99 11.36
N VAL A 252 -15.02 32.43 12.53
CA VAL A 252 -14.81 31.00 12.83
C VAL A 252 -15.93 30.15 12.22
N ASP A 253 -17.16 30.68 12.14
CA ASP A 253 -18.40 29.99 11.76
C ASP A 253 -18.45 28.54 12.28
N GLN A 254 -18.55 28.39 13.60
CA GLN A 254 -18.57 27.05 14.19
C GLN A 254 -19.80 26.20 13.79
N TYR A 255 -20.77 26.73 13.02
CA TYR A 255 -22.01 26.04 12.68
C TYR A 255 -21.99 25.45 11.26
N ASN A 256 -21.25 26.06 10.33
CA ASN A 256 -21.14 25.56 8.94
C ASN A 256 -19.69 25.31 8.48
N ASN A 257 -18.66 25.74 9.22
CA ASN A 257 -17.26 25.47 8.90
C ASN A 257 -16.92 23.97 9.03
N PRO A 258 -16.65 23.25 7.92
CA PRO A 258 -16.50 21.79 7.93
C PRO A 258 -15.31 21.31 8.77
N TYR A 259 -14.35 22.19 9.06
CA TYR A 259 -13.24 21.88 9.97
C TYR A 259 -13.70 21.58 11.42
N ASN A 260 -14.93 21.92 11.80
CA ASN A 260 -15.53 21.50 13.08
C ASN A 260 -15.69 19.97 13.16
N ALA A 261 -16.22 19.32 12.11
CA ALA A 261 -16.35 17.86 12.07
C ALA A 261 -14.99 17.17 11.91
N ASP A 262 -14.18 17.65 10.96
CA ASP A 262 -12.81 17.17 10.67
C ASP A 262 -11.91 17.13 11.93
N ALA A 263 -12.03 18.10 12.84
CA ALA A 263 -11.29 18.10 14.11
C ALA A 263 -11.63 16.90 15.03
N TYR A 264 -12.89 16.45 15.02
CA TYR A 264 -13.35 15.32 15.84
C TYR A 264 -13.10 13.98 15.14
N GLU A 265 -13.23 13.95 13.82
CA GLU A 265 -12.86 12.82 12.95
C GLU A 265 -11.36 12.52 13.05
N ALA A 266 -10.51 13.55 13.04
CA ALA A 266 -9.05 13.41 13.13
C ALA A 266 -8.49 13.20 14.56
N THR A 267 -9.29 13.37 15.63
CA THR A 267 -8.74 13.30 17.01
C THR A 267 -9.62 12.54 18.02
N LEU A 268 -10.90 12.87 18.14
CA LEU A 268 -11.77 12.33 19.19
C LEU A 268 -12.21 10.89 18.90
N GLY A 269 -12.54 10.58 17.64
CA GLY A 269 -12.79 9.22 17.17
C GLY A 269 -11.61 8.28 17.41
N PRO A 270 -10.40 8.60 16.89
CA PRO A 270 -9.19 7.80 17.10
C PRO A 270 -8.83 7.59 18.58
N GLU A 271 -9.06 8.58 19.44
CA GLU A 271 -8.87 8.42 20.87
C GLU A 271 -9.87 7.46 21.51
N ILE A 272 -11.16 7.58 21.19
CA ILE A 272 -12.22 6.69 21.72
C ILE A 272 -11.99 5.24 21.26
N TRP A 273 -11.68 5.04 19.98
CA TRP A 273 -11.41 3.71 19.42
C TRP A 273 -10.21 3.05 20.10
N ARG A 274 -9.09 3.78 20.23
CA ARG A 274 -7.87 3.33 20.90
C ARG A 274 -8.09 3.04 22.39
N GLN A 275 -8.79 3.91 23.11
CA GLN A 275 -9.00 3.79 24.56
C GLN A 275 -10.05 2.72 24.93
N SER A 276 -11.02 2.46 24.06
CA SER A 276 -11.95 1.33 24.20
C SER A 276 -11.39 0.00 23.67
N VAL A 277 -10.19 0.00 23.07
CA VAL A 277 -9.58 -1.16 22.41
C VAL A 277 -10.51 -1.78 21.36
N GLY A 278 -11.19 -0.92 20.59
CA GLY A 278 -12.19 -1.31 19.58
C GLY A 278 -13.51 -1.86 20.14
N ALA A 279 -13.71 -1.88 21.46
CA ALA A 279 -14.89 -2.50 22.07
C ALA A 279 -16.16 -1.62 22.06
N VAL A 280 -16.08 -0.35 21.63
CA VAL A 280 -17.26 0.54 21.53
C VAL A 280 -18.29 -0.04 20.56
N THR A 281 -19.54 -0.20 21.02
CA THR A 281 -20.67 -0.64 20.19
C THR A 281 -21.66 0.47 19.91
N HIS A 282 -21.76 1.45 20.81
CA HIS A 282 -22.63 2.60 20.71
C HIS A 282 -21.86 3.87 21.08
N PHE A 283 -22.01 4.95 20.31
CA PHE A 283 -21.53 6.28 20.67
C PHE A 283 -22.69 7.25 20.78
N ILE A 284 -22.88 7.85 21.96
CA ILE A 284 -24.01 8.75 22.24
C ILE A 284 -23.51 10.13 22.70
N VAL A 285 -23.97 11.19 22.06
CA VAL A 285 -23.54 12.57 22.38
C VAL A 285 -24.58 13.62 22.00
N GLY A 286 -24.58 14.74 22.73
CA GLY A 286 -25.50 15.85 22.54
C GLY A 286 -25.39 16.57 21.18
N GLY A 287 -26.52 16.74 20.51
CA GLY A 287 -26.63 17.61 19.32
C GLY A 287 -26.35 19.08 19.68
N SER A 288 -25.57 19.78 18.85
CA SER A 288 -25.05 21.13 19.15
C SER A 288 -24.64 21.88 17.87
N THR A 289 -23.34 21.97 17.57
CA THR A 289 -22.80 22.33 16.26
C THR A 289 -22.86 21.18 15.24
N GLY A 290 -23.34 20.00 15.63
CA GLY A 290 -23.31 18.78 14.81
C GLY A 290 -21.93 18.10 14.76
N GLY A 291 -20.85 18.87 14.51
CA GLY A 291 -19.51 18.31 14.23
C GLY A 291 -18.99 17.27 15.23
N THR A 292 -19.33 17.35 16.51
CA THR A 292 -18.94 16.33 17.51
C THR A 292 -19.59 14.97 17.30
N VAL A 293 -20.89 14.91 16.96
CA VAL A 293 -21.54 13.63 16.63
C VAL A 293 -21.09 13.15 15.24
N SER A 294 -20.97 14.07 14.28
CA SER A 294 -20.69 13.73 12.89
C SER A 294 -19.25 13.29 12.64
N GLY A 295 -18.26 14.05 13.09
CA GLY A 295 -16.85 13.69 12.90
C GLY A 295 -16.45 12.43 13.67
N THR A 296 -16.83 12.34 14.95
CA THR A 296 -16.59 11.13 15.76
C THR A 296 -17.33 9.93 15.19
N GLY A 297 -18.58 10.11 14.75
CA GLY A 297 -19.41 9.04 14.20
C GLY A 297 -18.89 8.49 12.86
N ARG A 298 -18.38 9.35 11.97
CA ARG A 298 -17.72 8.93 10.72
C ARG A 298 -16.51 8.05 11.01
N TYR A 299 -15.60 8.50 11.86
CA TYR A 299 -14.40 7.72 12.19
C TYR A 299 -14.75 6.37 12.85
N LEU A 300 -15.69 6.35 13.80
CA LEU A 300 -16.09 5.10 14.44
C LEU A 300 -16.77 4.13 13.46
N LYS A 301 -17.58 4.62 12.52
CA LYS A 301 -18.18 3.79 11.46
C LYS A 301 -17.18 3.38 10.36
N GLN A 302 -16.08 4.11 10.18
CA GLN A 302 -14.97 3.73 9.30
C GLN A 302 -14.17 2.56 9.88
N GLU A 303 -13.90 2.57 11.19
CA GLU A 303 -13.20 1.47 11.88
C GLU A 303 -14.12 0.25 12.09
N ASN A 304 -15.41 0.46 12.39
CA ASN A 304 -16.42 -0.59 12.50
C ASN A 304 -17.82 -0.08 12.09
N PRO A 305 -18.39 -0.52 10.95
CA PRO A 305 -19.68 -0.02 10.43
C PRO A 305 -20.91 -0.45 11.26
N ASP A 306 -20.70 -1.26 12.29
CA ASP A 306 -21.74 -1.74 13.21
C ASP A 306 -21.96 -0.77 14.38
N VAL A 307 -21.02 0.16 14.62
CA VAL A 307 -21.10 1.12 15.73
C VAL A 307 -22.28 2.06 15.52
N ARG A 308 -23.22 2.04 16.46
CA ARG A 308 -24.43 2.88 16.43
C ARG A 308 -24.16 4.27 16.98
N ILE A 309 -24.50 5.29 16.22
CA ILE A 309 -24.36 6.70 16.61
C ILE A 309 -25.73 7.23 17.03
N VAL A 310 -25.85 7.67 18.28
CA VAL A 310 -27.10 8.09 18.90
C VAL A 310 -27.01 9.57 19.30
N LEU A 311 -28.01 10.38 18.93
CA LEU A 311 -28.06 11.79 19.30
C LEU A 311 -28.80 11.97 20.63
N ALA A 312 -28.15 12.60 21.61
CA ALA A 312 -28.84 13.08 22.81
C ALA A 312 -29.42 14.49 22.56
N ASP A 313 -30.70 14.71 22.91
CA ASP A 313 -31.41 15.95 22.55
C ASP A 313 -32.25 16.50 23.73
N PRO A 314 -32.16 17.81 24.06
CA PRO A 314 -33.02 18.41 25.09
C PRO A 314 -34.41 18.75 24.54
N ARG A 315 -35.48 18.40 25.27
CA ARG A 315 -36.89 18.66 24.87
C ARG A 315 -37.14 20.14 24.58
N GLY A 316 -37.35 20.46 23.30
CA GLY A 316 -37.58 21.81 22.77
C GLY A 316 -36.64 22.19 21.62
N SER A 317 -35.53 21.46 21.48
CA SER A 317 -34.62 21.48 20.34
C SER A 317 -35.29 20.99 19.05
N VAL A 318 -34.89 21.56 17.91
CA VAL A 318 -35.40 21.18 16.59
C VAL A 318 -34.89 19.85 16.04
N PHE A 319 -33.86 19.24 16.64
CA PHE A 319 -33.27 18.00 16.11
C PHE A 319 -34.26 16.83 16.14
N TRP A 320 -35.06 16.69 17.21
CA TRP A 320 -36.13 15.69 17.23
C TRP A 320 -37.17 15.92 16.12
N ASP A 321 -37.58 17.18 15.90
CA ASP A 321 -38.58 17.48 14.87
C ASP A 321 -38.07 17.21 13.45
N HIS A 322 -36.78 17.47 13.18
CA HIS A 322 -36.16 17.15 11.91
C HIS A 322 -35.96 15.64 11.70
N VAL A 323 -35.30 14.97 12.65
CA VAL A 323 -34.79 13.59 12.46
C VAL A 323 -35.84 12.52 12.81
N VAL A 324 -36.69 12.76 13.81
CA VAL A 324 -37.72 11.79 14.25
C VAL A 324 -39.07 12.07 13.61
N ASN A 325 -39.50 13.34 13.59
CA ASN A 325 -40.80 13.73 13.03
C ASN A 325 -40.74 14.05 11.51
N GLY A 326 -39.55 14.04 10.90
CA GLY A 326 -39.37 14.19 9.45
C GLY A 326 -39.65 15.59 8.90
N VAL A 327 -39.61 16.63 9.74
CA VAL A 327 -39.84 18.01 9.32
C VAL A 327 -38.64 18.52 8.50
N ALA A 328 -38.88 19.20 7.37
CA ALA A 328 -37.82 19.76 6.54
C ALA A 328 -36.98 20.79 7.32
N ALA A 329 -35.68 20.88 7.03
CA ALA A 329 -34.74 21.71 7.80
C ALA A 329 -35.10 23.21 7.83
N ASP A 330 -35.79 23.71 6.80
CA ASP A 330 -36.26 25.09 6.70
C ASP A 330 -37.62 25.33 7.39
N ASP A 331 -38.36 24.26 7.72
CA ASP A 331 -39.71 24.31 8.30
C ASP A 331 -39.73 24.12 9.83
N VAL A 332 -38.62 23.67 10.44
CA VAL A 332 -38.52 23.42 11.89
C VAL A 332 -38.69 24.69 12.71
N LYS A 333 -39.36 24.57 13.87
CA LYS A 333 -39.69 25.71 14.75
C LYS A 333 -39.52 25.30 16.20
N VAL A 334 -38.85 26.14 16.99
CA VAL A 334 -38.64 25.92 18.43
C VAL A 334 -39.99 25.82 19.14
N SER A 335 -40.36 24.61 19.53
CA SER A 335 -41.64 24.31 20.19
C SER A 335 -41.64 24.67 21.68
N LYS A 336 -40.46 24.74 22.31
CA LYS A 336 -40.27 25.15 23.71
C LYS A 336 -38.82 25.58 23.97
N SER A 337 -38.60 26.58 24.81
CA SER A 337 -37.25 26.92 25.30
C SER A 337 -36.74 25.88 26.32
N TRP A 338 -35.48 25.48 26.18
CA TRP A 338 -34.71 24.67 27.15
C TRP A 338 -33.60 25.51 27.80
N GLU A 339 -33.17 25.14 28.99
CA GLU A 339 -32.14 25.86 29.77
C GLU A 339 -30.72 25.31 29.55
N THR A 340 -30.56 24.03 29.22
CA THR A 340 -29.24 23.41 29.02
C THR A 340 -28.44 24.19 27.95
N GLU A 341 -27.18 24.49 28.25
CA GLU A 341 -26.28 25.25 27.37
C GLU A 341 -25.38 24.31 26.57
N GLY A 342 -25.00 24.72 25.36
CA GLY A 342 -24.05 23.98 24.52
C GLY A 342 -24.63 22.74 23.82
N VAL A 343 -25.91 22.43 24.02
CA VAL A 343 -26.67 21.36 23.34
C VAL A 343 -28.09 21.81 23.03
N GLY A 344 -28.72 21.16 22.05
CA GLY A 344 -30.00 21.56 21.44
C GLY A 344 -29.86 22.75 20.50
N LYS A 345 -30.81 22.91 19.57
CA LYS A 345 -30.76 23.97 18.56
C LYS A 345 -32.12 24.55 18.15
N ASP A 346 -32.03 25.72 17.55
CA ASP A 346 -33.07 26.55 16.93
C ASP A 346 -33.15 26.37 15.40
N SER A 347 -32.04 25.97 14.78
CA SER A 347 -31.91 25.64 13.35
C SER A 347 -30.95 24.46 13.15
N ILE A 348 -31.01 23.79 11.99
CA ILE A 348 -30.11 22.67 11.65
C ILE A 348 -28.74 23.23 11.20
N PRO A 349 -27.62 22.96 11.90
CA PRO A 349 -26.30 23.45 11.49
C PRO A 349 -25.76 22.68 10.27
N GLY A 350 -25.06 23.35 9.35
CA GLY A 350 -24.41 22.69 8.21
C GLY A 350 -23.36 21.63 8.62
N CYS A 351 -22.81 21.73 9.82
CA CYS A 351 -21.91 20.74 10.41
C CYS A 351 -22.61 19.52 11.05
N LEU A 352 -23.94 19.40 11.00
CA LEU A 352 -24.66 18.18 11.38
C LEU A 352 -24.90 17.28 10.16
N ASP A 353 -24.07 16.24 10.07
CA ASP A 353 -24.34 15.08 9.23
C ASP A 353 -25.44 14.23 9.88
N VAL A 354 -26.65 14.21 9.28
CA VAL A 354 -27.79 13.40 9.73
C VAL A 354 -27.72 11.96 9.21
N SER A 355 -26.90 11.69 8.18
CA SER A 355 -26.80 10.34 7.58
C SER A 355 -26.09 9.34 8.50
N ILE A 356 -25.19 9.82 9.36
CA ILE A 356 -24.44 8.98 10.30
C ILE A 356 -25.23 8.60 11.56
N VAL A 357 -26.37 9.24 11.84
CA VAL A 357 -27.17 9.05 13.07
C VAL A 357 -28.15 7.87 12.91
N ASP A 358 -27.99 6.82 13.72
CA ASP A 358 -28.85 5.63 13.73
C ASP A 358 -30.07 5.79 14.66
N GLY A 359 -29.99 6.66 15.67
CA GLY A 359 -31.04 6.81 16.68
C GLY A 359 -30.94 8.08 17.52
N MET A 360 -31.93 8.31 18.38
CA MET A 360 -32.01 9.48 19.26
C MET A 360 -32.57 9.15 20.64
N VAL A 361 -32.13 9.88 21.67
CA VAL A 361 -32.69 9.82 23.03
C VAL A 361 -32.92 11.25 23.53
N ARG A 362 -34.12 11.52 24.07
CA ARG A 362 -34.56 12.88 24.38
C ARG A 362 -34.95 13.08 25.84
N ALA A 363 -34.29 14.02 26.51
CA ALA A 363 -34.44 14.29 27.95
C ALA A 363 -34.88 15.73 28.25
N THR A 364 -35.29 15.99 29.49
CA THR A 364 -35.57 17.34 30.01
C THR A 364 -34.32 17.95 30.68
N ASP A 365 -34.30 19.28 30.79
CA ASP A 365 -33.29 19.99 31.58
C ASP A 365 -33.24 19.49 33.04
N GLU A 366 -34.40 19.18 33.65
CA GLU A 366 -34.46 18.69 35.03
C GLU A 366 -33.84 17.30 35.20
N GLN A 367 -34.01 16.40 34.22
CA GLN A 367 -33.31 15.11 34.16
C GLN A 367 -31.79 15.31 33.98
N ALA A 368 -31.37 16.18 33.06
CA ALA A 368 -29.95 16.45 32.79
C ALA A 368 -29.24 17.10 34.00
N PHE A 369 -29.87 18.11 34.64
CA PHE A 369 -29.31 18.81 35.80
C PHE A 369 -29.35 17.96 37.07
N GLY A 370 -30.35 17.09 37.23
CA GLY A 370 -30.36 16.07 38.28
C GLY A 370 -29.13 15.16 38.20
N VAL A 371 -28.81 14.64 37.01
CA VAL A 371 -27.62 13.81 36.79
C VAL A 371 -26.30 14.59 37.01
N CYS A 372 -26.26 15.89 36.69
CA CYS A 372 -25.10 16.74 37.02
C CYS A 372 -24.86 16.88 38.54
N ARG A 373 -25.92 16.83 39.35
CA ARG A 373 -25.85 16.93 40.82
C ARG A 373 -25.62 15.57 41.47
N GLU A 374 -26.19 14.51 40.92
CA GLU A 374 -25.92 13.09 41.24
C GLU A 374 -24.43 12.77 41.10
N LEU A 375 -23.82 13.08 39.95
CA LEU A 375 -22.38 12.91 39.71
C LEU A 375 -21.51 13.70 40.70
N ALA A 376 -21.94 14.92 41.06
CA ALA A 376 -21.21 15.77 41.99
C ALA A 376 -21.29 15.29 43.45
N SER A 377 -22.38 14.61 43.84
CA SER A 377 -22.57 14.07 45.21
C SER A 377 -22.07 12.63 45.39
N SER A 378 -22.16 11.79 44.35
CA SER A 378 -21.76 10.39 44.39
C SER A 378 -20.28 10.17 44.02
N ASP A 379 -19.82 10.77 42.92
CA ASP A 379 -18.49 10.53 42.33
C ASP A 379 -17.55 11.74 42.51
N GLY A 380 -18.06 12.86 43.00
CA GLY A 380 -17.31 14.12 43.15
C GLY A 380 -17.08 14.87 41.82
N LEU A 381 -17.81 14.49 40.76
CA LEU A 381 -17.61 14.98 39.40
C LEU A 381 -18.52 16.19 39.10
N LEU A 382 -17.97 17.40 39.25
CA LEU A 382 -18.63 18.64 38.81
C LEU A 382 -18.53 18.76 37.29
N VAL A 383 -19.64 18.57 36.58
CA VAL A 383 -19.72 18.57 35.11
C VAL A 383 -20.78 19.54 34.60
N GLY A 384 -20.66 19.97 33.33
CA GLY A 384 -21.63 20.84 32.70
C GLY A 384 -22.94 20.13 32.31
N GLY A 385 -24.00 20.91 32.08
CA GLY A 385 -25.33 20.40 31.74
C GLY A 385 -25.37 19.46 30.53
N SER A 386 -24.47 19.66 29.57
CA SER A 386 -24.30 18.80 28.40
C SER A 386 -23.82 17.38 28.78
N SER A 387 -22.93 17.26 29.77
CA SER A 387 -22.49 15.98 30.34
C SER A 387 -23.64 15.24 31.05
N GLY A 388 -24.51 15.96 31.75
CA GLY A 388 -25.69 15.40 32.41
C GLY A 388 -26.74 14.88 31.42
N LEU A 389 -27.00 15.61 30.34
CA LEU A 389 -27.82 15.13 29.22
C LEU A 389 -27.23 13.84 28.63
N ASN A 390 -25.92 13.86 28.35
CA ASN A 390 -25.19 12.73 27.77
C ASN A 390 -25.24 11.47 28.64
N LEU A 391 -24.99 11.57 29.96
CA LEU A 391 -25.09 10.41 30.86
C LEU A 391 -26.55 9.96 31.08
N HIS A 392 -27.50 10.89 31.18
CA HIS A 392 -28.92 10.51 31.27
C HIS A 392 -29.38 9.73 30.03
N ALA A 393 -29.01 10.21 28.85
CA ALA A 393 -29.30 9.54 27.58
C ALA A 393 -28.59 8.17 27.48
N SER A 394 -27.35 8.07 27.97
CA SER A 394 -26.62 6.79 28.07
C SER A 394 -27.30 5.80 29.02
N ARG A 395 -27.80 6.28 30.17
CA ARG A 395 -28.56 5.49 31.15
C ARG A 395 -29.83 4.94 30.52
N VAL A 396 -30.62 5.77 29.83
CA VAL A 396 -31.81 5.32 29.09
C VAL A 396 -31.45 4.30 28.01
N LEU A 397 -30.48 4.61 27.13
CA LEU A 397 -30.03 3.71 26.06
C LEU A 397 -29.56 2.34 26.59
N SER A 398 -28.90 2.30 27.75
CA SER A 398 -28.43 1.05 28.35
C SER A 398 -29.53 0.05 28.72
N GLY A 399 -30.80 0.47 28.80
CA GLY A 399 -31.96 -0.41 28.98
C GLY A 399 -32.57 -0.95 27.67
N ASP A 400 -32.13 -0.45 26.51
CA ASP A 400 -32.70 -0.75 25.18
C ASP A 400 -31.70 -1.45 24.23
N VAL A 401 -30.43 -1.59 24.65
CA VAL A 401 -29.37 -2.28 23.88
C VAL A 401 -29.12 -3.70 24.40
N ALA A 402 -28.49 -4.53 23.55
CA ALA A 402 -28.14 -5.91 23.89
C ALA A 402 -27.13 -6.01 25.05
N ASP A 403 -27.16 -7.14 25.75
CA ASP A 403 -26.18 -7.49 26.79
C ASP A 403 -24.73 -7.36 26.30
N ASP A 404 -23.80 -7.10 27.25
CA ASP A 404 -22.36 -6.87 27.02
C ASP A 404 -22.01 -5.68 26.10
N SER A 405 -22.99 -4.86 25.67
CA SER A 405 -22.75 -3.63 24.90
C SER A 405 -21.85 -2.64 25.63
N VAL A 406 -21.05 -1.87 24.87
CA VAL A 406 -20.26 -0.75 25.39
C VAL A 406 -20.75 0.55 24.77
N ILE A 407 -21.41 1.37 25.59
CA ILE A 407 -21.82 2.72 25.27
C ILE A 407 -20.67 3.68 25.64
N VAL A 408 -20.18 4.45 24.68
CA VAL A 408 -19.27 5.57 24.92
C VAL A 408 -20.01 6.88 24.77
N THR A 409 -19.77 7.79 25.71
CA THR A 409 -20.26 9.17 25.67
C THR A 409 -19.14 10.17 26.01
N VAL A 410 -19.45 11.45 26.05
CA VAL A 410 -18.48 12.53 26.27
C VAL A 410 -18.97 13.46 27.37
N PHE A 411 -18.07 13.91 28.26
CA PHE A 411 -18.33 14.97 29.24
C PHE A 411 -17.70 16.28 28.74
N PRO A 412 -18.45 17.15 28.05
CA PRO A 412 -17.87 18.19 27.19
C PRO A 412 -17.23 19.36 27.94
N ASP A 413 -17.68 19.65 29.16
CA ASP A 413 -17.22 20.78 29.97
C ASP A 413 -17.44 20.58 31.48
N ASN A 414 -16.73 21.36 32.30
CA ASN A 414 -16.75 21.25 33.76
C ASN A 414 -17.93 22.01 34.41
N GLY A 415 -18.32 21.59 35.62
CA GLY A 415 -19.42 22.18 36.38
C GLY A 415 -19.10 23.56 36.98
N VAL A 416 -17.82 23.93 37.09
CA VAL A 416 -17.38 25.24 37.59
C VAL A 416 -17.92 26.36 36.69
N LYS A 417 -18.07 26.10 35.39
CA LYS A 417 -18.71 27.00 34.41
C LYS A 417 -20.23 27.23 34.65
N TYR A 418 -20.82 26.63 35.68
CA TYR A 418 -22.27 26.67 35.98
C TYR A 418 -22.60 26.88 37.46
N LEU A 419 -21.67 27.40 38.27
CA LEU A 419 -21.88 27.61 39.71
C LEU A 419 -22.99 28.63 40.01
N SER A 420 -23.23 29.61 39.12
CA SER A 420 -24.35 30.53 39.15
C SER A 420 -25.68 29.95 38.66
N LYS A 421 -25.72 28.65 38.29
CA LYS A 421 -26.88 27.98 37.65
C LYS A 421 -27.18 26.57 38.17
N ILE A 422 -26.61 25.53 37.57
CA ILE A 422 -26.95 24.12 37.82
C ILE A 422 -26.68 23.74 39.29
N TYR A 423 -25.62 24.33 39.85
CA TYR A 423 -25.23 24.17 41.25
C TYR A 423 -25.70 25.31 42.16
N ASN A 424 -26.60 26.19 41.66
CA ASN A 424 -27.25 27.26 42.41
C ASN A 424 -28.73 26.94 42.65
N ASP A 425 -29.09 26.81 43.92
CA ASP A 425 -30.43 26.38 44.32
C ASP A 425 -31.51 27.46 44.09
N ASP A 426 -31.16 28.75 44.18
CA ASP A 426 -32.08 29.85 43.87
C ASP A 426 -32.37 29.94 42.36
N TRP A 427 -31.37 29.68 41.52
CA TRP A 427 -31.51 29.63 40.07
C TRP A 427 -32.42 28.48 39.65
N LEU A 428 -32.21 27.27 40.18
CA LEU A 428 -33.08 26.12 39.91
C LEU A 428 -34.53 26.39 40.29
N ASP A 429 -34.80 27.03 41.44
CA ASP A 429 -36.16 27.39 41.83
C ASP A 429 -36.75 28.50 40.93
N SER A 430 -35.95 29.48 40.50
CA SER A 430 -36.38 30.50 39.53
C SER A 430 -36.80 29.90 38.18
N LYS A 431 -36.16 28.78 37.79
CA LYS A 431 -36.48 27.99 36.59
C LYS A 431 -37.53 26.90 36.84
N LYS A 432 -38.02 26.75 38.08
CA LYS A 432 -38.97 25.72 38.53
C LYS A 432 -38.46 24.28 38.39
N MET A 433 -37.15 24.08 38.47
CA MET A 433 -36.44 22.79 38.33
C MET A 433 -36.08 22.18 39.71
N GLY A 434 -36.96 22.35 40.71
CA GLY A 434 -36.72 21.87 42.07
C GLY A 434 -36.60 20.35 42.19
N GLY A 435 -37.12 19.59 41.22
CA GLY A 435 -37.00 18.14 41.14
C GLY A 435 -35.58 17.64 40.80
N ALA A 436 -34.68 18.53 40.37
CA ALA A 436 -33.24 18.27 40.23
C ALA A 436 -32.43 18.43 41.54
N LYS A 437 -33.02 19.02 42.60
CA LYS A 437 -32.32 19.20 43.88
C LYS A 437 -32.21 17.92 44.70
N ASN A 438 -33.25 17.09 44.63
CA ASN A 438 -33.43 15.88 45.45
C ASN A 438 -33.41 14.60 44.58
N SER A 439 -32.60 14.58 43.52
CA SER A 439 -32.47 13.40 42.65
C SER A 439 -31.51 12.38 43.24
N ASP A 440 -31.96 11.67 44.28
CA ASP A 440 -31.60 10.26 44.40
C ASP A 440 -31.96 9.60 43.06
N GLY A 441 -31.02 8.87 42.44
CA GLY A 441 -31.00 8.48 41.02
C GLY A 441 -32.08 7.50 40.54
N ASN A 442 -33.35 7.79 40.83
CA ASN A 442 -34.44 6.82 40.77
C ASN A 442 -34.75 6.38 39.33
N ALA A 443 -34.56 5.08 39.05
CA ALA A 443 -34.70 4.47 37.73
C ALA A 443 -36.09 4.69 37.10
N GLU A 444 -37.12 4.86 37.92
CA GLU A 444 -38.48 5.21 37.48
C GLU A 444 -38.53 6.46 36.58
N ARG A 445 -37.64 7.45 36.79
CA ARG A 445 -37.56 8.67 35.95
C ARG A 445 -36.80 8.50 34.63
N ALA A 446 -36.13 7.36 34.42
CA ALA A 446 -35.51 7.02 33.14
C ALA A 446 -36.51 6.30 32.20
N ALA A 447 -37.48 5.57 32.76
CA ALA A 447 -38.51 4.85 32.02
C ALA A 447 -39.52 5.74 31.28
N GLU A 448 -39.51 7.07 31.50
CA GLU A 448 -40.33 8.06 30.77
C GLU A 448 -39.64 8.64 29.52
N CYS A 449 -38.44 8.16 29.17
CA CYS A 449 -37.68 8.57 28.00
C CYS A 449 -37.68 7.49 26.92
N GLU A 450 -38.05 7.89 25.71
CA GLU A 450 -38.12 7.04 24.52
C GLU A 450 -36.77 7.04 23.79
N VAL A 451 -36.30 5.84 23.42
CA VAL A 451 -35.21 5.65 22.44
C VAL A 451 -35.87 5.53 21.07
N TYR A 452 -35.49 6.41 20.15
CA TYR A 452 -35.88 6.33 18.75
C TYR A 452 -34.77 5.66 17.94
N TRP A 453 -35.13 4.71 17.09
CA TRP A 453 -34.25 4.10 16.09
C TRP A 453 -34.74 4.42 14.69
N ARG A 454 -33.82 4.80 13.80
CA ARG A 454 -34.12 5.27 12.44
C ARG A 454 -34.47 4.07 11.54
N PRO A 455 -35.66 4.00 10.90
CA PRO A 455 -36.15 2.77 10.24
C PRO A 455 -35.30 2.19 9.10
N ASP A 456 -34.46 3.01 8.45
CA ASP A 456 -33.55 2.63 7.37
C ASP A 456 -32.14 2.27 7.85
N ALA A 457 -31.84 2.43 9.15
CA ALA A 457 -30.54 2.12 9.75
C ALA A 457 -30.37 0.61 10.02
N LEU A 458 -30.42 -0.23 8.96
CA LEU A 458 -30.27 -1.69 9.04
C LEU A 458 -29.06 -2.09 9.91
N SER A 459 -29.29 -2.97 10.88
CA SER A 459 -28.23 -3.54 11.71
C SER A 459 -27.26 -4.39 10.89
N PHE A 460 -26.09 -4.69 11.46
CA PHE A 460 -25.21 -5.70 10.90
C PHE A 460 -25.91 -7.05 10.75
N ALA A 461 -26.73 -7.45 11.72
CA ALA A 461 -27.47 -8.71 11.66
C ALA A 461 -28.44 -8.77 10.45
N GLU A 462 -29.08 -7.67 10.10
CA GLU A 462 -29.99 -7.60 8.94
C GLU A 462 -29.24 -7.48 7.61
N ARG A 463 -28.19 -6.64 7.54
CA ARG A 463 -27.31 -6.56 6.36
C ARG A 463 -26.62 -7.90 6.10
N LYS A 464 -26.17 -8.58 7.15
CA LYS A 464 -25.63 -9.93 7.09
C LYS A 464 -26.69 -10.96 6.73
N ALA A 465 -27.89 -10.93 7.31
CA ALA A 465 -28.95 -11.87 6.93
C ALA A 465 -29.35 -11.74 5.45
N ALA A 466 -29.38 -10.51 4.91
CA ALA A 466 -29.59 -10.27 3.48
C ALA A 466 -28.41 -10.78 2.63
N ALA A 467 -27.16 -10.55 3.06
CA ALA A 467 -25.97 -11.05 2.37
C ALA A 467 -25.83 -12.58 2.43
N ASP A 468 -26.10 -13.20 3.58
CA ASP A 468 -26.10 -14.66 3.79
C ASP A 468 -27.22 -15.31 2.97
N ALA A 469 -28.40 -14.67 2.84
CA ALA A 469 -29.49 -15.13 1.98
C ALA A 469 -29.16 -14.99 0.49
N ALA A 470 -28.55 -13.88 0.07
CA ALA A 470 -28.08 -13.69 -1.30
C ALA A 470 -26.94 -14.67 -1.66
N ALA A 471 -26.02 -14.92 -0.73
CA ALA A 471 -24.95 -15.90 -0.87
C ALA A 471 -25.52 -17.33 -0.94
N ALA A 472 -26.53 -17.67 -0.13
CA ALA A 472 -27.21 -18.96 -0.21
C ALA A 472 -27.92 -19.16 -1.57
N ALA A 473 -28.64 -18.15 -2.05
CA ALA A 473 -29.26 -18.16 -3.38
C ALA A 473 -28.22 -18.28 -4.51
N ALA A 474 -27.03 -17.68 -4.35
CA ALA A 474 -25.91 -17.82 -5.29
C ALA A 474 -25.27 -19.23 -5.32
N VAL A 475 -25.71 -20.17 -4.45
CA VAL A 475 -25.38 -21.60 -4.52
C VAL A 475 -26.58 -22.49 -4.85
N GLU A 476 -27.75 -21.92 -5.22
CA GLU A 476 -28.90 -22.71 -5.70
C GLU A 476 -28.76 -23.07 -7.18
N GLY A 477 -27.90 -24.06 -7.47
CA GLY A 477 -27.73 -24.64 -8.81
C GLY A 477 -26.54 -25.60 -8.87
N ASP A 478 -26.49 -26.46 -9.89
CA ASP A 478 -25.34 -27.34 -10.12
C ASP A 478 -24.13 -26.57 -10.70
N ASN A 479 -24.38 -25.49 -11.45
CA ASN A 479 -23.37 -24.58 -12.02
C ASN A 479 -23.81 -23.11 -11.85
N LEU A 480 -22.85 -22.20 -11.65
CA LEU A 480 -23.10 -20.75 -11.60
C LEU A 480 -23.34 -20.13 -13.00
N TRP A 481 -22.78 -20.74 -14.05
CA TRP A 481 -23.02 -20.42 -15.45
C TRP A 481 -23.62 -21.64 -16.16
N PRO A 482 -24.65 -21.49 -17.01
CA PRO A 482 -25.14 -22.56 -17.86
C PRO A 482 -24.07 -23.14 -18.81
N GLU A 483 -24.27 -24.38 -19.26
CA GLU A 483 -23.37 -25.03 -20.23
C GLU A 483 -23.31 -24.24 -21.55
N ASP A 484 -24.43 -23.66 -22.00
CA ASP A 484 -24.51 -22.85 -23.21
C ASP A 484 -23.88 -21.45 -23.07
N GLU A 485 -23.72 -20.93 -21.84
CA GLU A 485 -22.93 -19.72 -21.58
C GLU A 485 -21.43 -20.04 -21.58
N THR A 486 -21.03 -21.18 -21.01
CA THR A 486 -19.63 -21.66 -21.02
C THR A 486 -19.13 -21.91 -22.45
N GLU A 487 -19.93 -22.58 -23.29
CA GLU A 487 -19.60 -22.78 -24.71
C GLU A 487 -19.52 -21.46 -25.49
N ARG A 488 -20.25 -20.42 -25.04
CA ARG A 488 -20.20 -19.07 -25.61
C ARG A 488 -18.86 -18.39 -25.34
N GLU A 489 -18.37 -18.45 -24.10
CA GLU A 489 -17.05 -17.94 -23.72
C GLU A 489 -15.91 -18.66 -24.45
N LEU A 490 -16.02 -19.99 -24.61
CA LEU A 490 -15.05 -20.77 -25.39
C LEU A 490 -15.01 -20.33 -26.86
N LYS A 491 -16.17 -20.08 -27.47
CA LYS A 491 -16.26 -19.56 -28.85
C LYS A 491 -15.62 -18.17 -29.02
N PHE A 492 -15.69 -17.30 -28.02
CA PHE A 492 -14.98 -16.01 -28.04
C PHE A 492 -13.45 -16.21 -28.14
N LEU A 493 -12.89 -17.19 -27.43
CA LEU A 493 -11.47 -17.55 -27.54
C LEU A 493 -11.13 -18.13 -28.93
N GLU A 494 -11.98 -18.98 -29.50
CA GLU A 494 -11.80 -19.52 -30.86
C GLU A 494 -11.77 -18.42 -31.93
N GLU A 495 -12.61 -17.39 -31.80
CA GLU A 495 -12.66 -16.26 -32.75
C GLU A 495 -11.46 -15.31 -32.63
N LEU A 496 -10.82 -15.22 -31.46
CA LEU A 496 -9.64 -14.35 -31.25
C LEU A 496 -8.32 -15.01 -31.64
N ALA A 497 -8.14 -16.32 -31.44
CA ALA A 497 -6.86 -16.99 -31.70
C ALA A 497 -6.32 -16.80 -33.15
N PRO A 498 -7.15 -16.83 -34.22
CA PRO A 498 -6.71 -16.49 -35.57
C PRO A 498 -6.26 -15.03 -35.72
N LYS A 499 -6.97 -14.07 -35.08
CA LYS A 499 -6.64 -12.64 -35.12
C LYS A 499 -5.29 -12.36 -34.48
N LEU A 500 -5.05 -12.92 -33.29
CA LEU A 500 -3.76 -12.84 -32.57
C LEU A 500 -2.60 -13.43 -33.39
N THR A 501 -2.84 -14.57 -34.05
CA THR A 501 -1.86 -15.22 -34.94
C THR A 501 -1.54 -14.35 -36.16
N GLN A 502 -2.55 -13.69 -36.74
CA GLN A 502 -2.38 -12.81 -37.90
C GLN A 502 -1.68 -11.49 -37.53
N TYR A 503 -2.03 -10.87 -36.40
CA TYR A 503 -1.33 -9.70 -35.85
C TYR A 503 0.18 -9.95 -35.71
N HIS A 504 0.58 -11.13 -35.23
CA HIS A 504 1.99 -11.48 -35.11
C HIS A 504 2.65 -11.73 -36.48
N ARG A 505 1.94 -12.34 -37.44
CA ARG A 505 2.42 -12.52 -38.83
C ARG A 505 2.74 -11.18 -39.49
N ASP A 506 1.81 -10.23 -39.44
CA ASP A 506 1.98 -8.93 -40.11
C ASP A 506 3.01 -8.05 -39.40
N SER A 507 3.06 -8.12 -38.06
CA SER A 507 4.14 -7.50 -37.28
C SER A 507 5.54 -8.03 -37.66
N ILE A 508 5.68 -9.31 -38.05
CA ILE A 508 6.96 -9.89 -38.48
C ILE A 508 7.38 -9.41 -39.88
N LYS A 509 6.44 -9.18 -40.81
CA LYS A 509 6.77 -8.76 -42.19
C LYS A 509 7.48 -7.40 -42.21
N GLY A 510 6.95 -6.45 -41.45
CA GLY A 510 7.41 -5.06 -41.45
C GLY A 510 6.91 -4.21 -42.60
N ASP A 511 5.80 -4.59 -43.23
CA ASP A 511 5.03 -3.71 -44.13
C ASP A 511 4.25 -2.63 -43.33
N GLU A 512 3.92 -2.95 -42.09
CA GLU A 512 3.22 -2.09 -41.11
C GLU A 512 4.19 -1.25 -40.28
N ARG A 513 3.72 -0.11 -39.76
CA ARG A 513 4.50 0.73 -38.82
C ARG A 513 4.81 0.02 -37.50
N VAL A 514 5.90 0.43 -36.82
CA VAL A 514 6.31 -0.14 -35.52
C VAL A 514 5.23 0.03 -34.44
N HIS A 515 4.39 1.04 -34.57
CA HIS A 515 3.09 1.18 -33.92
C HIS A 515 2.14 1.86 -34.93
N SER A 516 0.86 1.53 -34.92
CA SER A 516 -0.08 2.03 -35.94
C SER A 516 -0.40 3.52 -35.74
N LYS A 517 -0.53 3.94 -34.48
CA LYS A 517 -0.75 5.34 -34.05
C LYS A 517 0.07 5.63 -32.79
N LEU A 518 0.48 6.88 -32.59
CA LEU A 518 1.04 7.36 -31.32
C LEU A 518 -0.01 8.30 -30.72
N GLN A 519 -0.81 7.77 -29.79
CA GLN A 519 -1.94 8.48 -29.18
C GLN A 519 -1.60 8.98 -27.77
N SER A 520 -2.31 10.00 -27.31
CA SER A 520 -2.34 10.42 -25.91
C SER A 520 -3.19 9.48 -25.04
N PRO A 521 -3.07 9.53 -23.69
CA PRO A 521 -3.94 8.77 -22.79
C PRO A 521 -5.44 9.07 -23.00
N GLU A 522 -5.78 10.32 -23.28
CA GLU A 522 -7.15 10.79 -23.52
C GLU A 522 -7.70 10.27 -24.86
N GLU A 523 -6.87 10.27 -25.91
CA GLU A 523 -7.22 9.69 -27.20
C GLU A 523 -7.40 8.16 -27.13
N LEU A 524 -6.62 7.47 -26.29
CA LEU A 524 -6.79 6.05 -26.00
C LEU A 524 -8.10 5.80 -25.24
N ALA A 525 -8.39 6.55 -24.18
CA ALA A 525 -9.65 6.45 -23.44
C ALA A 525 -10.87 6.65 -24.35
N ALA A 526 -10.83 7.66 -25.22
CA ALA A 526 -11.87 7.90 -26.22
C ALA A 526 -12.00 6.76 -27.26
N THR A 527 -10.88 6.12 -27.64
CA THR A 527 -10.87 4.99 -28.59
C THR A 527 -11.56 3.75 -27.99
N PHE A 528 -11.36 3.49 -26.70
CA PHE A 528 -11.97 2.36 -25.99
C PHE A 528 -13.45 2.62 -25.64
N ALA A 529 -13.79 3.85 -25.22
CA ALA A 529 -15.19 4.27 -25.09
C ALA A 529 -15.96 4.12 -26.41
N ALA A 530 -15.34 4.45 -27.56
CA ALA A 530 -15.92 4.26 -28.88
C ALA A 530 -16.04 2.77 -29.31
N ALA A 531 -15.25 1.87 -28.73
CA ALA A 531 -15.43 0.42 -28.86
C ALA A 531 -16.56 -0.14 -27.98
N GLY A 532 -17.19 0.71 -27.14
CA GLY A 532 -18.22 0.32 -26.18
C GLY A 532 -17.68 -0.42 -24.96
N ALA A 533 -16.38 -0.34 -24.69
CA ALA A 533 -15.72 -0.93 -23.52
C ALA A 533 -14.63 0.05 -23.04
N PRO A 534 -14.97 1.02 -22.17
CA PRO A 534 -14.03 2.00 -21.64
C PRO A 534 -12.78 1.39 -20.98
N ILE A 535 -11.72 2.19 -20.83
CA ILE A 535 -10.51 1.81 -20.06
C ILE A 535 -10.75 1.93 -18.54
N ASP A 536 -11.65 2.82 -18.13
CA ASP A 536 -12.02 3.00 -16.72
C ASP A 536 -12.93 1.85 -16.25
N LEU A 537 -12.96 1.62 -14.94
CA LEU A 537 -13.73 0.56 -14.30
C LEU A 537 -14.68 1.20 -13.27
N ALA A 538 -15.75 1.84 -13.75
CA ALA A 538 -16.63 2.62 -12.90
C ALA A 538 -17.62 1.73 -12.13
N GLU A 539 -18.00 2.20 -10.93
CA GLU A 539 -18.98 1.49 -10.10
C GLU A 539 -20.38 1.55 -10.75
N GLY A 540 -20.96 0.38 -11.00
CA GLY A 540 -22.27 0.25 -11.66
C GLY A 540 -22.23 0.13 -13.19
N ASP A 541 -21.04 0.05 -13.81
CA ASP A 541 -20.93 -0.23 -15.25
C ASP A 541 -21.60 -1.56 -15.64
N ALA A 542 -22.28 -1.56 -16.78
CA ALA A 542 -22.90 -2.76 -17.34
C ALA A 542 -21.84 -3.67 -18.01
N PRO A 543 -21.96 -5.00 -17.95
CA PRO A 543 -21.01 -5.90 -18.59
C PRO A 543 -20.99 -5.71 -20.11
N ALA A 544 -19.80 -5.56 -20.68
CA ALA A 544 -19.60 -5.42 -22.11
C ALA A 544 -19.97 -6.70 -22.86
N THR A 545 -20.64 -6.57 -24.01
CA THR A 545 -20.94 -7.71 -24.89
C THR A 545 -19.68 -8.25 -25.58
N GLU A 546 -19.72 -9.49 -26.05
CA GLU A 546 -18.64 -10.14 -26.79
C GLU A 546 -18.17 -9.33 -28.02
N GLU A 547 -19.08 -8.60 -28.67
CA GLU A 547 -18.73 -7.71 -29.79
C GLU A 547 -17.91 -6.52 -29.30
N GLN A 548 -18.31 -5.86 -28.21
CA GLN A 548 -17.55 -4.78 -27.56
C GLN A 548 -16.20 -5.29 -27.04
N LEU A 549 -16.15 -6.49 -26.46
CA LEU A 549 -14.90 -7.14 -26.02
C LEU A 549 -13.98 -7.48 -27.20
N ALA A 550 -14.52 -7.95 -28.33
CA ALA A 550 -13.75 -8.22 -29.54
C ALA A 550 -13.23 -6.93 -30.19
N LEU A 551 -14.01 -5.84 -30.15
CA LEU A 551 -13.59 -4.50 -30.57
C LEU A 551 -12.52 -3.92 -29.62
N ALA A 552 -12.62 -4.14 -28.31
CA ALA A 552 -11.61 -3.75 -27.33
C ALA A 552 -10.28 -4.50 -27.55
N VAL A 553 -10.32 -5.81 -27.81
CA VAL A 553 -9.11 -6.59 -28.17
C VAL A 553 -8.51 -6.11 -29.48
N GLN A 554 -9.33 -5.71 -30.46
CA GLN A 554 -8.84 -5.08 -31.69
C GLN A 554 -8.20 -3.70 -31.41
N ALA A 555 -8.79 -2.88 -30.55
CA ALA A 555 -8.24 -1.59 -30.12
C ALA A 555 -6.93 -1.73 -29.32
N VAL A 556 -6.77 -2.78 -28.51
CA VAL A 556 -5.49 -3.13 -27.88
C VAL A 556 -4.44 -3.42 -28.94
N MET A 557 -4.74 -4.26 -29.94
CA MET A 557 -3.78 -4.61 -31.01
C MET A 557 -3.42 -3.41 -31.88
N ASP A 558 -4.40 -2.61 -32.30
CA ASP A 558 -4.20 -1.52 -33.26
C ASP A 558 -3.49 -0.30 -32.69
N ASN A 559 -3.50 -0.12 -31.36
CA ASN A 559 -2.83 1.02 -30.70
C ASN A 559 -1.64 0.58 -29.81
N SER A 560 -1.23 -0.69 -29.88
CA SER A 560 -0.01 -1.22 -29.25
C SER A 560 1.25 -1.05 -30.10
N VAL A 561 2.41 -1.11 -29.44
CA VAL A 561 3.71 -1.25 -30.10
C VAL A 561 3.92 -2.68 -30.59
N ARG A 562 4.22 -2.83 -31.89
CA ARG A 562 4.55 -4.11 -32.53
C ARG A 562 5.96 -4.55 -32.15
N SER A 563 6.14 -5.07 -30.94
CA SER A 563 7.44 -5.53 -30.41
C SER A 563 8.11 -6.66 -31.22
N SER A 564 7.37 -7.30 -32.13
CA SER A 564 7.91 -8.29 -33.09
C SER A 564 8.45 -7.68 -34.39
N HIS A 565 8.26 -6.38 -34.60
CA HIS A 565 8.67 -5.66 -35.80
C HIS A 565 10.21 -5.65 -35.98
N PRO A 566 10.74 -5.82 -37.21
CA PRO A 566 12.19 -5.77 -37.44
C PRO A 566 12.84 -4.45 -36.99
N MET A 567 12.14 -3.31 -37.10
CA MET A 567 12.62 -1.98 -36.65
C MET A 567 12.22 -1.62 -35.20
N PHE A 568 11.74 -2.59 -34.39
CA PHE A 568 11.65 -2.41 -32.94
C PHE A 568 12.98 -2.77 -32.28
N LEU A 569 13.84 -1.77 -32.11
CA LEU A 569 15.25 -1.88 -31.67
C LEU A 569 15.50 -1.05 -30.39
N ASN A 570 14.44 -0.79 -29.62
CA ASN A 570 14.42 0.13 -28.48
C ASN A 570 14.82 -0.56 -27.16
N GLN A 571 14.63 -1.88 -27.06
CA GLN A 571 14.69 -2.66 -25.82
C GLN A 571 15.57 -3.90 -25.97
N LEU A 572 16.07 -4.44 -24.85
CA LEU A 572 16.83 -5.69 -24.83
C LEU A 572 15.96 -6.93 -25.14
N TYR A 573 14.66 -6.76 -25.40
CA TYR A 573 13.78 -7.76 -26.00
C TYR A 573 13.19 -7.19 -27.29
N ALA A 574 13.07 -8.02 -28.32
CA ALA A 574 12.31 -7.76 -29.54
C ALA A 574 12.13 -9.09 -30.28
N GLY A 575 11.06 -9.21 -31.07
CA GLY A 575 10.65 -10.50 -31.63
C GLY A 575 9.96 -11.36 -30.58
N VAL A 576 9.00 -12.18 -31.01
CA VAL A 576 8.46 -13.28 -30.21
C VAL A 576 8.76 -14.59 -30.93
N ASP A 577 9.23 -15.59 -30.19
CA ASP A 577 9.43 -16.94 -30.69
C ASP A 577 8.09 -17.67 -30.73
N VAL A 578 7.63 -18.06 -31.92
CA VAL A 578 6.30 -18.68 -32.11
C VAL A 578 6.12 -20.01 -31.38
N VAL A 579 7.19 -20.76 -31.12
CA VAL A 579 7.13 -22.02 -30.35
C VAL A 579 7.08 -21.72 -28.87
N ALA A 580 7.84 -20.73 -28.41
CA ALA A 580 7.75 -20.24 -27.04
C ALA A 580 6.39 -19.59 -26.75
N LEU A 581 5.77 -18.92 -27.73
CA LEU A 581 4.42 -18.37 -27.62
C LEU A 581 3.35 -19.47 -27.50
N ALA A 582 3.47 -20.57 -28.25
CA ALA A 582 2.60 -21.73 -28.06
C ALA A 582 2.76 -22.35 -26.66
N GLY A 583 4.00 -22.38 -26.13
CA GLY A 583 4.28 -22.79 -24.75
C GLY A 583 3.75 -21.80 -23.69
N GLU A 584 3.70 -20.51 -24.00
CA GLU A 584 3.08 -19.48 -23.16
C GLU A 584 1.56 -19.65 -23.10
N TRP A 585 0.90 -19.84 -24.25
CA TRP A 585 -0.54 -20.12 -24.33
C TRP A 585 -0.89 -21.43 -23.61
N THR A 586 -0.05 -22.46 -23.73
CA THR A 586 -0.21 -23.72 -22.98
C THR A 586 -0.05 -23.52 -21.47
N ALA A 587 0.91 -22.69 -21.03
CA ALA A 587 1.08 -22.37 -19.61
C ALA A 587 -0.13 -21.62 -19.03
N SER A 588 -0.69 -20.66 -19.78
CA SER A 588 -1.91 -19.95 -19.39
C SER A 588 -3.13 -20.87 -19.37
N ALA A 589 -3.31 -21.73 -20.38
CA ALA A 589 -4.44 -22.67 -20.46
C ALA A 589 -4.40 -23.75 -19.36
N LEU A 590 -3.22 -24.10 -18.85
CA LEU A 590 -3.07 -24.99 -17.68
C LEU A 590 -3.30 -24.27 -16.34
N ASN A 591 -3.19 -22.94 -16.30
CA ASN A 591 -3.28 -22.07 -15.13
C ASN A 591 -2.58 -22.59 -13.84
N ALA A 592 -1.47 -23.34 -14.01
CA ALA A 592 -0.88 -24.14 -12.95
C ALA A 592 0.26 -23.41 -12.21
N ASN A 593 0.23 -23.46 -10.88
CA ASN A 593 1.16 -22.77 -9.98
C ASN A 593 2.34 -23.69 -9.61
N VAL A 594 3.55 -23.36 -10.07
CA VAL A 594 4.75 -24.22 -9.94
C VAL A 594 5.47 -24.01 -8.61
N HIS A 595 4.80 -24.40 -7.53
CA HIS A 595 5.30 -24.36 -6.15
C HIS A 595 5.43 -25.78 -5.56
N THR A 596 4.43 -26.63 -5.77
CA THR A 596 4.40 -28.04 -5.36
C THR A 596 4.34 -28.98 -6.56
N PHE A 597 4.93 -30.16 -6.42
CA PHE A 597 4.88 -31.22 -7.43
C PHE A 597 3.47 -31.79 -7.60
N GLU A 598 2.63 -31.72 -6.56
CA GLU A 598 1.26 -32.22 -6.54
C GLU A 598 0.35 -31.56 -7.59
N VAL A 599 0.35 -30.22 -7.66
CA VAL A 599 -0.49 -29.47 -8.62
C VAL A 599 0.20 -29.19 -9.95
N ALA A 600 1.53 -29.35 -10.03
CA ALA A 600 2.32 -28.97 -11.20
C ALA A 600 3.45 -29.98 -11.53
N PRO A 601 3.19 -31.31 -11.61
CA PRO A 601 4.25 -32.32 -11.65
C PRO A 601 5.11 -32.23 -12.93
N VAL A 602 4.46 -32.14 -14.09
CA VAL A 602 5.15 -32.05 -15.40
C VAL A 602 5.94 -30.74 -15.52
N LEU A 603 5.37 -29.64 -15.03
CA LEU A 603 5.97 -28.30 -15.11
C LEU A 603 7.18 -28.18 -14.17
N THR A 604 7.09 -28.79 -12.99
CA THR A 604 8.19 -28.91 -12.01
C THR A 604 9.39 -29.67 -12.60
N GLU A 605 9.17 -30.80 -13.29
CA GLU A 605 10.27 -31.54 -13.93
C GLU A 605 10.82 -30.85 -15.19
N ILE A 606 9.97 -30.13 -15.94
CA ILE A 606 10.40 -29.26 -17.04
C ILE A 606 11.32 -28.15 -16.52
N GLU A 607 11.00 -27.52 -15.39
CA GLU A 607 11.85 -26.52 -14.77
C GLU A 607 13.19 -27.10 -14.32
N LYS A 608 13.20 -28.23 -13.59
CA LYS A 608 14.44 -28.93 -13.21
C LYS A 608 15.31 -29.26 -14.43
N ALA A 609 14.71 -29.65 -15.56
CA ALA A 609 15.44 -29.89 -16.80
C ALA A 609 16.06 -28.62 -17.43
N VAL A 610 15.38 -27.47 -17.34
CA VAL A 610 15.86 -26.15 -17.80
C VAL A 610 16.97 -25.61 -16.89
N LEU A 611 16.81 -25.75 -15.57
CA LEU A 611 17.83 -25.40 -14.58
C LEU A 611 19.10 -26.23 -14.78
N ALA A 612 18.96 -27.55 -14.90
CA ALA A 612 20.06 -28.45 -15.19
C ALA A 612 20.74 -28.16 -16.54
N LYS A 613 19.99 -27.69 -17.56
CA LYS A 613 20.56 -27.24 -18.84
C LYS A 613 21.37 -25.96 -18.68
N THR A 614 20.86 -24.99 -17.93
CA THR A 614 21.55 -23.72 -17.63
C THR A 614 22.81 -23.96 -16.79
N ALA A 615 22.75 -24.82 -15.78
CA ALA A 615 23.91 -25.22 -14.97
C ALA A 615 25.00 -25.90 -15.82
N ARG A 616 24.63 -26.82 -16.73
CA ARG A 616 25.58 -27.41 -17.70
C ARG A 616 26.16 -26.37 -18.65
N MET A 617 25.37 -25.39 -19.11
CA MET A 617 25.84 -24.32 -19.99
C MET A 617 26.79 -23.34 -19.29
N TRP A 618 26.59 -23.06 -18.01
CA TRP A 618 27.42 -22.13 -17.27
C TRP A 618 28.73 -22.79 -16.78
N LEU A 619 28.62 -23.93 -16.09
CA LEU A 619 29.74 -24.49 -15.32
C LEU A 619 30.65 -25.46 -16.09
N ASN A 620 30.16 -26.11 -17.16
CA ASN A 620 30.94 -27.12 -17.87
C ASN A 620 31.72 -26.57 -19.06
N LYS A 621 32.68 -27.38 -19.54
CA LYS A 621 33.18 -27.28 -20.92
C LYS A 621 32.09 -27.68 -21.93
N PRO A 622 32.06 -27.09 -23.14
CA PRO A 622 31.12 -27.45 -24.20
C PRO A 622 31.02 -28.96 -24.46
N GLY A 623 29.84 -29.44 -24.85
CA GLY A 623 29.58 -30.87 -25.13
C GLY A 623 29.40 -31.78 -23.90
N SER A 624 29.71 -31.31 -22.69
CA SER A 624 29.51 -32.10 -21.47
C SER A 624 28.03 -32.41 -21.20
N LYS A 625 27.71 -33.70 -21.05
CA LYS A 625 26.36 -34.19 -20.69
C LYS A 625 26.15 -34.28 -19.17
N THR A 626 27.21 -34.31 -18.38
CA THR A 626 27.13 -34.43 -16.90
C THR A 626 26.52 -33.17 -16.31
N THR A 627 25.44 -33.32 -15.54
CA THR A 627 24.86 -32.21 -14.78
C THR A 627 25.72 -31.94 -13.53
N PRO A 628 26.25 -30.72 -13.34
CA PRO A 628 26.96 -30.37 -12.10
C PRO A 628 25.96 -30.24 -10.93
N PRO A 629 26.42 -30.33 -9.66
CA PRO A 629 25.64 -29.91 -8.51
C PRO A 629 25.20 -28.45 -8.67
N HIS A 630 23.92 -28.18 -8.44
CA HIS A 630 23.34 -26.85 -8.53
C HIS A 630 22.04 -26.75 -7.72
N ASP A 631 21.62 -25.53 -7.44
CA ASP A 631 20.23 -25.18 -7.13
C ASP A 631 19.78 -24.06 -8.07
N GLY A 632 18.49 -23.77 -8.14
CA GLY A 632 17.98 -22.70 -8.99
C GLY A 632 16.47 -22.62 -9.07
N LEU A 633 16.01 -21.56 -9.72
CA LEU A 633 14.59 -21.24 -9.97
C LEU A 633 14.44 -20.44 -11.27
N LEU A 634 13.28 -20.53 -11.89
CA LEU A 634 12.76 -19.45 -12.71
C LEU A 634 12.06 -18.39 -11.85
N VAL A 635 12.32 -17.13 -12.17
CA VAL A 635 11.99 -15.96 -11.35
C VAL A 635 11.43 -14.83 -12.22
N PRO A 636 10.60 -13.92 -11.68
CA PRO A 636 9.91 -12.88 -12.46
C PRO A 636 10.83 -11.71 -12.82
N GLY A 637 11.78 -11.99 -13.72
CA GLY A 637 12.75 -11.03 -14.26
C GLY A 637 14.10 -11.01 -13.53
N GLY A 638 15.16 -10.68 -14.28
CA GLY A 638 16.55 -10.70 -13.80
C GLY A 638 16.80 -9.81 -12.57
N SER A 639 16.01 -8.76 -12.37
CA SER A 639 16.08 -7.94 -11.15
C SER A 639 15.89 -8.76 -9.87
N LEU A 640 14.99 -9.75 -9.87
CA LEU A 640 14.86 -10.67 -8.73
C LEU A 640 15.96 -11.73 -8.72
N ALA A 641 16.47 -12.17 -9.86
CA ALA A 641 17.60 -13.11 -9.90
C ALA A 641 18.86 -12.53 -9.21
N ASN A 642 19.17 -11.26 -9.48
CA ASN A 642 20.25 -10.55 -8.78
C ASN A 642 19.95 -10.44 -7.28
N MET A 643 18.69 -10.18 -6.90
CA MET A 643 18.28 -10.13 -5.49
C MET A 643 18.42 -11.49 -4.79
N TYR A 644 18.01 -12.60 -5.41
CA TYR A 644 18.24 -13.96 -4.91
C TYR A 644 19.73 -14.24 -4.69
N SER A 645 20.60 -13.84 -5.62
CA SER A 645 22.06 -14.00 -5.45
C SER A 645 22.60 -13.27 -4.21
N MET A 646 22.05 -12.10 -3.90
CA MET A 646 22.44 -11.28 -2.76
C MET A 646 21.83 -11.80 -1.45
N ILE A 647 20.61 -12.34 -1.49
CA ILE A 647 19.97 -13.06 -0.37
C ILE A 647 20.81 -14.28 0.03
N LEU A 648 21.28 -15.09 -0.94
CA LEU A 648 22.16 -16.23 -0.65
C LEU A 648 23.52 -15.79 -0.09
N ALA A 649 24.10 -14.71 -0.62
CA ALA A 649 25.33 -14.13 -0.09
C ALA A 649 25.15 -13.64 1.36
N ARG A 650 24.01 -13.01 1.68
CA ARG A 650 23.68 -12.60 3.06
C ARG A 650 23.46 -13.81 3.96
N ASP A 651 22.78 -14.85 3.51
CA ASP A 651 22.57 -16.10 4.27
C ASP A 651 23.87 -16.91 4.51
N ARG A 652 24.92 -16.67 3.70
CA ARG A 652 26.30 -17.13 3.95
C ARG A 652 27.04 -16.25 4.97
N ALA A 653 27.01 -14.93 4.80
CA ALA A 653 27.82 -14.00 5.61
C ALA A 653 27.20 -13.64 6.97
N GLU A 654 25.86 -13.60 7.06
CA GLU A 654 25.09 -13.22 8.24
C GLU A 654 23.82 -14.10 8.34
N PRO A 655 23.94 -15.40 8.68
CA PRO A 655 22.80 -16.33 8.66
C PRO A 655 21.65 -15.93 9.59
N GLU A 656 21.95 -15.26 10.71
CA GLU A 656 20.95 -14.79 11.67
C GLU A 656 20.07 -13.66 11.11
N ALA A 657 20.46 -13.00 10.02
CA ALA A 657 19.66 -11.95 9.38
C ALA A 657 18.32 -12.45 8.84
N LYS A 658 18.13 -13.78 8.71
CA LYS A 658 16.84 -14.41 8.39
C LYS A 658 15.81 -14.26 9.52
N THR A 659 16.24 -14.19 10.78
CA THR A 659 15.35 -14.16 11.96
C THR A 659 15.50 -12.91 12.83
N LYS A 660 16.65 -12.23 12.80
CA LYS A 660 16.94 -11.03 13.60
C LYS A 660 16.93 -9.72 12.80
N GLY A 661 16.85 -9.79 11.46
CA GLY A 661 17.12 -8.65 10.58
C GLY A 661 18.62 -8.41 10.37
N ALA A 662 18.97 -7.58 9.39
CA ALA A 662 20.36 -7.38 8.97
C ALA A 662 21.11 -6.35 9.83
N SER A 663 22.38 -6.62 10.13
CA SER A 663 23.28 -5.84 11.01
C SER A 663 23.60 -4.41 10.56
N GLY A 664 23.30 -4.05 9.30
CA GLY A 664 23.73 -2.79 8.68
C GLY A 664 25.23 -2.67 8.42
N ASN A 665 26.03 -3.72 8.68
CA ASN A 665 27.49 -3.71 8.52
C ASN A 665 27.99 -4.38 7.24
N LEU A 666 27.13 -5.12 6.53
CA LEU A 666 27.41 -5.71 5.23
C LEU A 666 27.53 -4.64 4.14
N VAL A 667 28.49 -4.81 3.23
CA VAL A 667 28.67 -3.96 2.04
C VAL A 667 28.92 -4.81 0.78
N ALA A 668 28.26 -4.40 -0.30
CA ALA A 668 28.22 -5.09 -1.58
C ALA A 668 28.78 -4.18 -2.70
N PHE A 669 29.27 -4.81 -3.76
CA PHE A 669 29.96 -4.15 -4.86
C PHE A 669 29.32 -4.54 -6.20
N CYS A 670 29.30 -3.62 -7.17
CA CYS A 670 28.86 -3.89 -8.54
C CYS A 670 29.57 -2.98 -9.53
N SER A 671 29.57 -3.34 -10.82
CA SER A 671 30.14 -2.48 -11.89
C SER A 671 29.40 -1.13 -11.95
N GLU A 672 30.11 -0.03 -12.23
CA GLU A 672 29.43 1.25 -12.46
C GLU A 672 28.48 1.22 -13.68
N GLN A 673 28.73 0.36 -14.65
CA GLN A 673 27.88 0.10 -15.83
C GLN A 673 26.85 -1.02 -15.61
N SER A 674 26.78 -1.57 -14.40
CA SER A 674 25.85 -2.64 -14.04
C SER A 674 24.39 -2.19 -14.01
N HIS A 675 23.47 -3.16 -14.05
CA HIS A 675 22.04 -2.90 -14.00
C HIS A 675 21.60 -2.38 -12.62
N TYR A 676 20.69 -1.40 -12.61
CA TYR A 676 20.21 -0.72 -11.39
C TYR A 676 19.52 -1.65 -10.36
N SER A 677 19.22 -2.90 -10.74
CA SER A 677 18.68 -3.93 -9.84
C SER A 677 19.56 -4.16 -8.62
N TYR A 678 20.89 -3.97 -8.70
CA TYR A 678 21.76 -4.13 -7.54
C TYR A 678 21.45 -3.10 -6.44
N LYS A 679 21.32 -1.81 -6.77
CA LYS A 679 20.91 -0.79 -5.79
C LYS A 679 19.48 -1.02 -5.28
N LYS A 680 18.54 -1.44 -6.14
CA LYS A 680 17.18 -1.81 -5.69
C LYS A 680 17.17 -3.04 -4.77
N SER A 681 18.04 -4.04 -5.01
CA SER A 681 18.18 -5.23 -4.15
C SER A 681 18.72 -4.83 -2.77
N ALA A 682 19.78 -4.02 -2.72
CA ALA A 682 20.34 -3.52 -1.46
C ALA A 682 19.33 -2.67 -0.67
N MET A 683 18.51 -1.86 -1.34
CA MET A 683 17.40 -1.13 -0.73
C MET A 683 16.33 -2.08 -0.15
N VAL A 684 15.81 -3.02 -0.95
CA VAL A 684 14.75 -3.97 -0.53
C VAL A 684 15.21 -4.93 0.57
N MET A 685 16.50 -5.30 0.58
CA MET A 685 17.09 -6.18 1.60
C MET A 685 17.44 -5.47 2.93
N GLY A 686 17.22 -4.16 3.04
CA GLY A 686 17.56 -3.38 4.24
C GLY A 686 19.05 -3.04 4.38
N LEU A 687 19.87 -3.20 3.34
CA LEU A 687 21.28 -2.82 3.34
C LEU A 687 21.49 -1.32 3.10
N GLY A 688 20.54 -0.66 2.42
CA GLY A 688 20.66 0.73 1.97
C GLY A 688 21.47 0.87 0.67
N MET A 689 21.21 1.94 -0.09
CA MET A 689 21.83 2.14 -1.41
C MET A 689 23.30 2.58 -1.36
N ASP A 690 23.77 3.04 -0.20
CA ASP A 690 25.15 3.52 -0.01
C ASP A 690 26.10 2.37 0.34
N ASN A 691 25.58 1.27 0.89
CA ASN A 691 26.30 0.00 1.03
C ASN A 691 26.26 -0.86 -0.26
N MET A 692 25.87 -0.26 -1.40
CA MET A 692 26.02 -0.82 -2.74
C MET A 692 26.98 0.05 -3.55
N ILE A 693 28.26 -0.28 -3.44
CA ILE A 693 29.38 0.47 -4.02
C ILE A 693 29.46 0.18 -5.52
N LYS A 694 29.46 1.25 -6.34
CA LYS A 694 29.80 1.16 -7.75
C LYS A 694 31.33 1.18 -7.90
N VAL A 695 31.89 0.11 -8.44
CA VAL A 695 33.30 -0.02 -8.79
C VAL A 695 33.52 0.51 -10.19
N LYS A 696 34.62 1.24 -10.39
CA LYS A 696 34.97 1.83 -11.69
C LYS A 696 35.13 0.80 -12.79
N CYS A 697 34.82 1.23 -14.00
CA CYS A 697 35.07 0.48 -15.22
C CYS A 697 36.21 1.09 -16.04
N ASP A 698 36.71 0.31 -17.00
CA ASP A 698 37.57 0.80 -18.07
C ASP A 698 36.76 1.47 -19.20
N GLN A 699 37.44 1.85 -20.29
CA GLN A 699 36.82 2.46 -21.47
C GLN A 699 35.87 1.51 -22.24
N SER A 700 35.95 0.19 -22.03
CA SER A 700 34.96 -0.75 -22.58
C SER A 700 33.67 -0.79 -21.75
N GLY A 701 33.75 -0.41 -20.47
CA GLY A 701 32.67 -0.55 -19.50
C GLY A 701 32.75 -1.83 -18.67
N ALA A 702 33.90 -2.49 -18.65
CA ALA A 702 34.20 -3.66 -17.82
C ALA A 702 34.78 -3.23 -16.46
N MET A 703 34.34 -3.86 -15.37
CA MET A 703 34.84 -3.60 -14.01
C MET A 703 36.35 -3.83 -13.90
N ILE A 704 37.07 -2.88 -13.30
CA ILE A 704 38.52 -2.99 -13.06
C ILE A 704 38.76 -3.74 -11.73
N PRO A 705 39.37 -4.94 -11.72
CA PRO A 705 39.57 -5.72 -10.48
C PRO A 705 40.45 -5.01 -9.44
N ALA A 706 41.39 -4.16 -9.89
CA ALA A 706 42.23 -3.37 -8.98
C ALA A 706 41.43 -2.29 -8.21
N GLU A 707 40.43 -1.64 -8.84
CA GLU A 707 39.55 -0.71 -8.12
C GLU A 707 38.50 -1.47 -7.28
N LEU A 708 38.14 -2.73 -7.63
CA LEU A 708 37.35 -3.62 -6.76
C LEU A 708 38.12 -3.96 -5.48
N GLU A 709 39.35 -4.48 -5.59
CA GLU A 709 40.23 -4.75 -4.45
C GLU A 709 40.36 -3.54 -3.53
N LYS A 710 40.65 -2.37 -4.10
CA LYS A 710 40.76 -1.11 -3.37
C LYS A 710 39.45 -0.74 -2.65
N ALA A 711 38.30 -0.81 -3.32
CA ALA A 711 37.01 -0.51 -2.71
C ALA A 711 36.68 -1.49 -1.55
N VAL A 712 37.07 -2.76 -1.68
CA VAL A 712 36.95 -3.79 -0.64
C VAL A 712 37.87 -3.49 0.56
N GLN A 713 39.09 -2.98 0.34
CA GLN A 713 39.98 -2.53 1.42
C GLN A 713 39.47 -1.25 2.10
N GLU A 714 38.97 -0.27 1.34
CA GLU A 714 38.35 0.95 1.87
C GLU A 714 37.07 0.67 2.68
N ALA A 715 36.34 -0.38 2.35
CA ALA A 715 35.23 -0.87 3.17
C ALA A 715 35.71 -1.46 4.50
N LYS A 716 36.73 -2.33 4.46
CA LYS A 716 37.30 -2.97 5.66
C LYS A 716 37.91 -1.93 6.62
N SER A 717 38.57 -0.89 6.11
CA SER A 717 39.12 0.19 6.95
C SER A 717 38.06 1.06 7.62
N ARG A 718 36.81 1.06 7.13
CA ARG A 718 35.64 1.71 7.75
C ARG A 718 34.84 0.77 8.65
N GLY A 719 35.37 -0.41 8.98
CA GLY A 719 34.70 -1.40 9.83
C GLY A 719 33.50 -2.11 9.19
N LYS A 720 33.31 -1.98 7.86
CA LYS A 720 32.28 -2.72 7.12
C LYS A 720 32.77 -4.08 6.67
N VAL A 721 31.83 -4.97 6.37
CA VAL A 721 32.05 -6.37 5.98
C VAL A 721 31.70 -6.56 4.50
N PRO A 722 32.70 -6.54 3.59
CA PRO A 722 32.53 -6.97 2.21
C PRO A 722 32.02 -8.41 2.13
N PHE A 723 30.90 -8.64 1.44
CA PHE A 723 30.31 -9.99 1.33
C PHE A 723 29.88 -10.40 -0.09
N TYR A 724 29.78 -9.44 -1.03
CA TYR A 724 29.15 -9.69 -2.34
C TYR A 724 29.75 -8.84 -3.46
N VAL A 725 29.99 -9.46 -4.63
CA VAL A 725 30.31 -8.77 -5.88
C VAL A 725 29.34 -9.18 -7.00
N GLY A 726 28.62 -8.20 -7.54
CA GLY A 726 27.79 -8.33 -8.74
C GLY A 726 28.57 -7.94 -10.00
N THR A 727 29.10 -8.93 -10.70
CA THR A 727 29.70 -8.77 -12.04
C THR A 727 28.65 -8.91 -13.13
N THR A 728 28.88 -8.28 -14.28
CA THR A 728 27.93 -8.10 -15.38
C THR A 728 28.42 -8.80 -16.63
N ALA A 729 27.54 -9.54 -17.32
CA ALA A 729 27.79 -10.10 -18.64
C ALA A 729 26.79 -9.51 -19.65
N GLY A 730 27.29 -8.63 -20.51
CA GLY A 730 26.50 -7.78 -21.38
C GLY A 730 25.82 -6.64 -20.61
N SER A 731 26.54 -5.55 -20.36
CA SER A 731 25.99 -4.35 -19.71
C SER A 731 24.81 -3.76 -20.49
N THR A 732 23.88 -3.09 -19.80
CA THR A 732 22.58 -2.68 -20.39
C THR A 732 22.70 -1.59 -21.45
N VAL A 733 23.80 -0.82 -21.45
CA VAL A 733 24.06 0.21 -22.48
C VAL A 733 25.14 -0.25 -23.46
N LEU A 734 26.36 -0.48 -22.98
CA LEU A 734 27.52 -0.77 -23.84
C LEU A 734 27.58 -2.22 -24.35
N GLY A 735 26.92 -3.15 -23.65
CA GLY A 735 27.09 -4.59 -23.92
C GLY A 735 28.39 -5.17 -23.35
N ALA A 736 29.05 -4.47 -22.42
CA ALA A 736 30.34 -4.85 -21.85
C ALA A 736 30.28 -6.12 -21.00
N PHE A 737 31.42 -6.79 -20.84
CA PHE A 737 31.60 -7.99 -20.02
C PHE A 737 32.72 -7.72 -18.99
N ASP A 738 32.41 -7.80 -17.70
CA ASP A 738 33.38 -7.59 -16.60
C ASP A 738 34.48 -8.69 -16.60
N ASP A 739 35.68 -8.40 -16.07
CA ASP A 739 36.73 -9.40 -15.90
C ASP A 739 36.38 -10.40 -14.78
N TYR A 740 35.80 -11.54 -15.16
CA TYR A 740 35.41 -12.58 -14.21
C TYR A 740 36.60 -13.33 -13.60
N GLU A 741 37.78 -13.35 -14.22
CA GLU A 741 38.94 -14.03 -13.64
C GLU A 741 39.56 -13.17 -12.54
N GLY A 742 39.83 -11.89 -12.82
CA GLY A 742 40.33 -10.93 -11.83
C GLY A 742 39.32 -10.61 -10.72
N CYS A 743 38.02 -10.48 -11.03
CA CYS A 743 37.01 -10.31 -9.98
C CYS A 743 36.88 -11.55 -9.08
N ALA A 744 37.04 -12.76 -9.63
CA ALA A 744 37.04 -13.98 -8.82
C ALA A 744 38.27 -14.08 -7.91
N ASP A 745 39.46 -13.69 -8.38
CA ASP A 745 40.67 -13.65 -7.54
C ASP A 745 40.48 -12.75 -6.30
N VAL A 746 39.84 -11.57 -6.47
CA VAL A 746 39.51 -10.69 -5.34
C VAL A 746 38.45 -11.32 -4.43
N CYS A 747 37.41 -11.94 -4.99
CA CYS A 747 36.36 -12.59 -4.18
C CYS A 747 36.90 -13.75 -3.34
N GLU A 748 37.69 -14.65 -3.95
CA GLU A 748 38.30 -15.81 -3.30
C GLU A 748 39.29 -15.39 -2.20
N LYS A 749 40.08 -14.33 -2.45
CA LYS A 749 41.01 -13.74 -1.46
C LYS A 749 40.30 -13.10 -0.25
N HIS A 750 39.07 -12.61 -0.41
CA HIS A 750 38.36 -11.85 0.63
C HIS A 750 37.14 -12.56 1.24
N ASP A 751 36.89 -13.82 0.86
CA ASP A 751 35.72 -14.65 1.21
C ASP A 751 34.36 -14.01 0.86
N MET A 752 34.28 -13.44 -0.35
CA MET A 752 33.07 -12.79 -0.86
C MET A 752 32.33 -13.69 -1.86
N TRP A 753 31.00 -13.60 -1.85
CA TRP A 753 30.15 -14.24 -2.85
C TRP A 753 30.24 -13.52 -4.19
N MET A 754 30.53 -14.26 -5.26
CA MET A 754 30.55 -13.71 -6.61
C MET A 754 29.28 -14.08 -7.38
N HIS A 755 28.63 -13.08 -7.98
CA HIS A 755 27.51 -13.27 -8.89
C HIS A 755 27.83 -12.75 -10.30
N VAL A 756 27.34 -13.43 -11.32
CA VAL A 756 27.34 -12.98 -12.72
C VAL A 756 25.90 -12.70 -13.16
N ASP A 757 25.56 -11.42 -13.31
CA ASP A 757 24.36 -10.98 -14.03
C ASP A 757 24.57 -11.19 -15.53
N GLY A 758 24.27 -12.40 -15.97
CA GLY A 758 24.18 -12.78 -17.39
C GLY A 758 22.80 -12.55 -17.97
N ALA A 759 21.95 -11.70 -17.38
CA ALA A 759 20.58 -11.46 -17.86
C ALA A 759 20.57 -11.19 -19.37
N TRP A 760 21.53 -10.41 -19.88
CA TRP A 760 21.66 -10.11 -21.31
C TRP A 760 22.71 -10.98 -22.01
N GLY A 761 24.00 -10.76 -21.72
CA GLY A 761 25.13 -11.41 -22.38
C GLY A 761 25.34 -12.88 -22.01
N GLY A 762 24.65 -13.41 -21.01
CA GLY A 762 24.70 -14.84 -20.64
C GLY A 762 24.26 -15.78 -21.78
N ALA A 763 23.54 -15.27 -22.78
CA ALA A 763 23.25 -15.99 -24.02
C ALA A 763 24.53 -16.40 -24.80
N ALA A 764 25.65 -15.68 -24.64
CA ALA A 764 26.93 -16.04 -25.24
C ALA A 764 27.40 -17.46 -24.87
N ALA A 765 26.96 -18.00 -23.72
CA ALA A 765 27.24 -19.38 -23.31
C ALA A 765 26.76 -20.45 -24.32
N LEU A 766 25.75 -20.13 -25.14
CA LEU A 766 25.18 -21.01 -26.16
C LEU A 766 26.09 -21.19 -27.37
N SER A 767 26.82 -20.13 -27.74
CA SER A 767 27.61 -20.09 -28.97
C SER A 767 29.04 -20.59 -28.73
N PRO A 768 29.54 -21.55 -29.52
CA PRO A 768 30.95 -21.89 -29.54
C PRO A 768 31.87 -20.72 -29.91
N THR A 769 31.39 -19.74 -30.69
CA THR A 769 32.18 -18.59 -31.14
C THR A 769 32.20 -17.46 -30.10
N ARG A 770 31.09 -17.21 -29.39
CA ARG A 770 30.94 -16.08 -28.44
C ARG A 770 31.16 -16.45 -26.97
N ARG A 771 31.20 -17.74 -26.62
CA ARG A 771 31.39 -18.21 -25.22
C ARG A 771 32.67 -17.71 -24.54
N HIS A 772 33.67 -17.25 -25.30
CA HIS A 772 34.88 -16.64 -24.72
C HIS A 772 34.58 -15.38 -23.90
N ASN A 773 33.50 -14.65 -24.21
CA ASN A 773 33.00 -13.52 -23.41
C ASN A 773 32.51 -13.93 -22.00
N LEU A 774 32.54 -15.21 -21.64
CA LEU A 774 32.20 -15.76 -20.32
C LEU A 774 33.35 -16.62 -19.75
N GLN A 775 34.59 -16.44 -20.24
CA GLN A 775 35.78 -17.03 -19.61
C GLN A 775 35.87 -16.59 -18.14
N GLY A 776 36.21 -17.49 -17.22
CA GLY A 776 36.25 -17.21 -15.79
C GLY A 776 34.89 -17.15 -15.09
N ALA A 777 33.78 -16.87 -15.79
CA ALA A 777 32.44 -16.75 -15.19
C ALA A 777 31.98 -18.03 -14.46
N ASN A 778 32.56 -19.19 -14.78
CA ASN A 778 32.35 -20.45 -14.05
C ASN A 778 33.00 -20.49 -12.65
N ARG A 779 33.76 -19.46 -12.22
CA ARG A 779 34.29 -19.31 -10.85
C ARG A 779 33.23 -18.78 -9.88
N ALA A 780 32.30 -17.95 -10.34
CA ALA A 780 31.23 -17.37 -9.52
C ALA A 780 30.36 -18.38 -8.76
N ASP A 781 29.79 -17.99 -7.62
CA ASP A 781 28.86 -18.82 -6.82
C ASP A 781 27.46 -18.94 -7.47
N SER A 782 27.09 -17.96 -8.29
CA SER A 782 25.76 -17.89 -8.93
C SER A 782 25.74 -17.11 -10.25
N PHE A 783 24.78 -17.43 -11.10
CA PHE A 783 24.60 -16.88 -12.44
C PHE A 783 23.10 -16.66 -12.71
N CYS A 784 22.75 -15.54 -13.35
CA CYS A 784 21.41 -15.32 -13.89
C CYS A 784 21.42 -15.19 -15.41
N TRP A 785 20.29 -15.46 -16.05
CA TRP A 785 20.11 -15.30 -17.49
C TRP A 785 18.66 -15.02 -17.85
N ASN A 786 18.41 -14.15 -18.84
CA ASN A 786 17.05 -13.83 -19.32
C ASN A 786 16.88 -14.27 -20.79
N PRO A 787 16.46 -15.53 -21.04
CA PRO A 787 15.99 -15.99 -22.35
C PRO A 787 14.95 -15.07 -23.03
N HIS A 788 14.12 -14.35 -22.25
CA HIS A 788 13.19 -13.34 -22.80
C HIS A 788 13.85 -12.11 -23.44
N LYS A 789 15.17 -11.94 -23.29
CA LYS A 789 15.94 -10.88 -23.95
C LYS A 789 16.42 -11.36 -25.33
N MET A 790 17.68 -11.83 -25.43
CA MET A 790 18.37 -12.06 -26.72
C MET A 790 17.74 -13.15 -27.60
N LEU A 791 17.04 -14.13 -27.03
CA LEU A 791 16.40 -15.20 -27.82
C LEU A 791 14.97 -14.83 -28.28
N GLY A 792 14.40 -13.73 -27.77
CA GLY A 792 13.04 -13.28 -28.08
C GLY A 792 11.95 -14.23 -27.59
N LEU A 793 12.07 -14.79 -26.38
CA LEU A 793 10.99 -15.54 -25.73
C LEU A 793 9.96 -14.58 -25.09
N PRO A 794 8.68 -15.00 -24.94
CA PRO A 794 7.66 -14.24 -24.22
C PRO A 794 8.10 -13.79 -22.82
N LEU A 795 7.83 -12.52 -22.51
CA LEU A 795 8.06 -11.94 -21.20
C LEU A 795 7.10 -12.56 -20.17
N GLN A 796 7.51 -12.87 -18.94
CA GLN A 796 8.89 -12.95 -18.44
C GLN A 796 9.44 -14.37 -18.60
N CYS A 797 10.75 -14.52 -18.71
CA CYS A 797 11.44 -15.81 -18.66
C CYS A 797 12.87 -15.57 -18.16
N SER A 798 13.08 -15.64 -16.85
CA SER A 798 14.39 -15.42 -16.20
C SER A 798 14.77 -16.61 -15.36
N ILE A 799 16.05 -16.99 -15.43
CA ILE A 799 16.61 -18.16 -14.75
C ILE A 799 17.66 -17.68 -13.76
N PHE A 800 17.61 -18.20 -12.54
CA PHE A 800 18.65 -18.07 -11.52
C PHE A 800 19.23 -19.45 -11.21
N VAL A 801 20.56 -19.57 -11.16
CA VAL A 801 21.28 -20.80 -10.81
C VAL A 801 22.40 -20.49 -9.82
N THR A 802 22.61 -21.35 -8.83
CA THR A 802 23.77 -21.34 -7.93
C THR A 802 24.46 -22.69 -7.89
N LYS A 803 25.76 -22.69 -7.58
CA LYS A 803 26.56 -23.90 -7.31
C LYS A 803 26.19 -24.64 -6.01
N GLN A 804 25.31 -24.09 -5.19
CA GLN A 804 25.07 -24.52 -3.82
C GLN A 804 23.69 -25.21 -3.65
N PRO A 805 23.56 -26.54 -3.86
CA PRO A 805 22.34 -27.30 -3.59
C PRO A 805 21.70 -27.00 -2.22
N GLY A 806 20.42 -26.65 -2.21
CA GLY A 806 19.65 -26.42 -0.99
C GLY A 806 19.83 -25.02 -0.37
N ALA A 807 20.74 -24.18 -0.90
CA ALA A 807 20.95 -22.83 -0.38
C ALA A 807 19.69 -21.96 -0.51
N LEU A 808 18.90 -22.15 -1.58
CA LEU A 808 17.64 -21.43 -1.74
C LEU A 808 16.62 -21.80 -0.66
N SER A 809 16.46 -23.08 -0.33
CA SER A 809 15.60 -23.50 0.78
C SER A 809 16.14 -23.03 2.13
N LYS A 810 17.46 -23.10 2.38
CA LYS A 810 18.06 -22.57 3.61
C LYS A 810 17.70 -21.08 3.82
N ALA A 811 17.95 -20.26 2.81
CA ALA A 811 17.72 -18.82 2.90
C ALA A 811 16.23 -18.43 2.93
N ASN A 812 15.39 -19.06 2.11
CA ASN A 812 14.03 -18.57 1.83
C ASN A 812 12.91 -19.34 2.53
N ALA A 813 13.10 -20.61 2.92
CA ALA A 813 12.02 -21.45 3.43
C ALA A 813 11.35 -20.85 4.67
N ALA A 814 10.02 -20.84 4.66
CA ALA A 814 9.19 -20.38 5.78
C ALA A 814 8.47 -21.53 6.48
N GLN A 815 8.57 -22.77 5.96
CA GLN A 815 7.98 -23.99 6.54
C GLN A 815 6.47 -23.86 6.76
N ALA A 816 5.77 -23.43 5.70
CA ALA A 816 4.31 -23.26 5.72
C ALA A 816 3.57 -24.62 5.68
N ASP A 817 3.16 -25.11 6.86
CA ASP A 817 2.48 -26.41 7.04
C ASP A 817 1.25 -26.61 6.14
N TYR A 818 0.54 -25.54 5.77
CA TYR A 818 -0.64 -25.61 4.89
C TYR A 818 -0.30 -25.93 3.42
N LEU A 819 0.98 -25.89 3.03
CA LEU A 819 1.43 -25.96 1.63
C LEU A 819 2.57 -26.94 1.39
N PHE A 820 3.46 -27.14 2.36
CA PHE A 820 4.66 -27.98 2.25
C PHE A 820 4.62 -29.16 3.24
N GLN A 821 3.51 -29.90 3.21
CA GLN A 821 3.30 -31.11 4.01
C GLN A 821 4.43 -32.12 3.74
N PRO A 822 5.22 -32.54 4.76
CA PRO A 822 6.40 -33.38 4.54
C PRO A 822 6.06 -34.86 4.27
N ASP A 823 4.83 -35.28 4.52
CA ASP A 823 4.31 -36.64 4.41
C ASP A 823 3.58 -36.92 3.08
N LYS A 824 3.34 -35.90 2.23
CA LYS A 824 2.71 -36.08 0.93
C LYS A 824 3.63 -36.72 -0.12
N ASN A 825 3.02 -37.32 -1.14
CA ASN A 825 3.73 -38.01 -2.21
C ASN A 825 4.69 -37.07 -2.96
N ASN A 826 5.98 -37.41 -2.95
CA ASN A 826 7.06 -36.65 -3.60
C ASN A 826 7.33 -35.25 -3.03
N ALA A 827 7.07 -34.97 -1.74
CA ALA A 827 7.33 -33.65 -1.13
C ALA A 827 8.75 -33.07 -1.43
N ALA A 828 9.79 -33.92 -1.46
CA ALA A 828 11.16 -33.51 -1.83
C ALA A 828 11.34 -33.02 -3.29
N ALA A 829 10.32 -33.16 -4.14
CA ALA A 829 10.28 -32.64 -5.49
C ALA A 829 9.76 -31.19 -5.56
N ASP A 830 9.21 -30.65 -4.48
CA ASP A 830 8.65 -29.29 -4.41
C ASP A 830 9.73 -28.20 -4.61
N LEU A 831 9.28 -27.03 -5.08
CA LEU A 831 10.11 -25.86 -5.37
C LEU A 831 9.74 -24.62 -4.52
N GLY A 832 8.59 -24.62 -3.86
CA GLY A 832 8.04 -23.44 -3.17
C GLY A 832 8.90 -22.91 -2.02
N ASP A 833 9.40 -23.76 -1.11
CA ASP A 833 10.30 -23.31 -0.02
C ASP A 833 11.65 -22.76 -0.53
N ARG A 834 11.97 -22.84 -1.84
CA ARG A 834 13.17 -22.21 -2.45
C ARG A 834 12.95 -20.74 -2.81
N THR A 835 11.70 -20.27 -2.88
CA THR A 835 11.32 -18.96 -3.45
C THR A 835 10.72 -18.05 -2.37
N ILE A 836 10.89 -16.73 -2.53
CA ILE A 836 10.20 -15.71 -1.70
C ILE A 836 8.78 -15.41 -2.20
N GLN A 837 8.37 -16.03 -3.31
CA GLN A 837 7.01 -16.00 -3.85
C GLN A 837 6.23 -17.24 -3.41
N CYS A 838 4.96 -17.08 -3.05
CA CYS A 838 4.03 -18.21 -2.92
C CYS A 838 3.53 -18.68 -4.30
N GLY A 839 2.76 -17.84 -5.00
CA GLY A 839 2.32 -18.10 -6.38
C GLY A 839 3.43 -17.88 -7.41
N ARG A 840 3.65 -18.86 -8.30
CA ARG A 840 4.72 -18.81 -9.31
C ARG A 840 4.30 -19.42 -10.65
N LYS A 841 4.50 -18.66 -11.73
CA LYS A 841 4.12 -19.01 -13.11
C LYS A 841 5.03 -20.08 -13.72
N ALA A 842 4.46 -20.91 -14.60
CA ALA A 842 5.15 -21.99 -15.31
C ALA A 842 6.08 -21.53 -16.46
N ASP A 843 6.90 -20.50 -16.25
CA ASP A 843 7.72 -19.86 -17.29
C ASP A 843 8.77 -20.80 -17.94
N ALA A 844 9.00 -21.99 -17.36
CA ALA A 844 9.91 -22.99 -17.90
C ALA A 844 9.38 -23.69 -19.16
N LEU A 845 8.05 -23.73 -19.36
CA LEU A 845 7.42 -24.47 -20.46
C LEU A 845 7.77 -23.89 -21.84
N LYS A 846 7.63 -22.56 -21.99
CA LYS A 846 7.94 -21.83 -23.23
C LYS A 846 9.39 -22.00 -23.67
N ILE A 847 10.35 -21.94 -22.73
CA ILE A 847 11.77 -22.15 -23.04
C ILE A 847 12.08 -23.60 -23.36
N TRP A 848 11.55 -24.55 -22.59
CA TRP A 848 11.75 -25.98 -22.85
C TRP A 848 11.23 -26.37 -24.24
N LEU A 849 10.03 -25.93 -24.61
CA LEU A 849 9.39 -26.26 -25.88
C LEU A 849 10.16 -25.65 -27.08
N ALA A 850 10.56 -24.38 -26.97
CA ALA A 850 11.40 -23.74 -27.98
C ALA A 850 12.78 -24.41 -28.11
N TRP A 851 13.37 -24.89 -27.01
CA TRP A 851 14.61 -25.68 -27.04
C TRP A 851 14.44 -27.03 -27.74
N LYS A 852 13.30 -27.71 -27.56
CA LYS A 852 12.98 -28.95 -28.30
C LYS A 852 12.87 -28.70 -29.81
N ALA A 853 12.38 -27.53 -30.21
CA ALA A 853 12.23 -27.15 -31.62
C ALA A 853 13.50 -26.60 -32.29
N ARG A 854 14.56 -26.26 -31.54
CA ARG A 854 15.77 -25.58 -32.06
C ARG A 854 17.09 -26.27 -31.75
N GLY A 855 17.14 -27.10 -30.71
CA GLY A 855 18.38 -27.66 -30.19
C GLY A 855 19.36 -26.57 -29.73
N ASP A 856 20.62 -26.97 -29.49
CA ASP A 856 21.66 -26.02 -29.11
C ASP A 856 22.16 -25.19 -30.32
N GLU A 857 22.21 -25.81 -31.51
CA GLU A 857 22.66 -25.18 -32.75
C GLU A 857 21.75 -24.03 -33.19
N GLY A 858 20.43 -24.20 -33.17
CA GLY A 858 19.47 -23.16 -33.54
C GLY A 858 19.54 -21.92 -32.62
N TRP A 859 19.91 -22.11 -31.36
CA TRP A 859 20.16 -21.00 -30.43
C TRP A 859 21.54 -20.37 -30.61
N ALA A 860 22.60 -21.16 -30.83
CA ALA A 860 23.93 -20.65 -31.14
C ALA A 860 23.91 -19.76 -32.39
N ASN A 861 23.26 -20.21 -33.47
CA ASN A 861 23.10 -19.46 -34.71
C ASN A 861 22.33 -18.13 -34.52
N LEU A 862 21.35 -18.10 -33.60
CA LEU A 862 20.59 -16.88 -33.28
C LEU A 862 21.46 -15.85 -32.52
N VAL A 863 22.24 -16.32 -31.53
CA VAL A 863 23.21 -15.50 -30.79
C VAL A 863 24.29 -14.95 -31.72
N ASP A 864 24.90 -15.80 -32.56
CA ASP A 864 25.96 -15.38 -33.49
C ASP A 864 25.45 -14.35 -34.50
N ARG A 865 24.18 -14.47 -34.93
CA ARG A 865 23.53 -13.48 -35.79
C ARG A 865 23.24 -12.16 -35.04
N SER A 866 22.83 -12.20 -33.77
CA SER A 866 22.62 -10.98 -32.97
C SER A 866 23.92 -10.19 -32.75
N PHE A 867 25.03 -10.87 -32.45
CA PHE A 867 26.35 -10.23 -32.38
C PHE A 867 26.82 -9.74 -33.76
N GLY A 868 26.76 -10.61 -34.79
CA GLY A 868 27.21 -10.30 -36.16
C GLY A 868 26.42 -9.20 -36.87
N LEU A 869 25.20 -8.89 -36.41
CA LEU A 869 24.46 -7.71 -36.86
C LEU A 869 24.91 -6.43 -36.15
N ALA A 870 25.39 -6.49 -34.89
CA ALA A 870 25.92 -5.31 -34.19
C ALA A 870 27.31 -4.94 -34.74
N GLU A 871 28.18 -5.93 -34.94
CA GLU A 871 29.47 -5.79 -35.64
C GLU A 871 29.29 -5.22 -37.06
N TYR A 872 28.21 -5.62 -37.75
CA TYR A 872 27.89 -5.05 -39.06
C TYR A 872 27.49 -3.57 -38.99
N VAL A 873 26.64 -3.18 -38.03
CA VAL A 873 26.28 -1.76 -37.84
C VAL A 873 27.51 -0.93 -37.44
N GLU A 874 28.48 -1.51 -36.73
CA GLU A 874 29.74 -0.81 -36.45
C GLU A 874 30.52 -0.49 -37.72
N ALA A 875 30.66 -1.46 -38.63
CA ALA A 875 31.26 -1.22 -39.94
C ALA A 875 30.46 -0.17 -40.75
N SER A 876 29.13 -0.30 -40.80
CA SER A 876 28.23 0.64 -41.49
C SER A 876 28.27 2.07 -40.92
N VAL A 877 28.55 2.25 -39.62
CA VAL A 877 28.74 3.54 -38.95
C VAL A 877 30.13 4.11 -39.24
N ARG A 878 31.19 3.29 -39.17
CA ARG A 878 32.56 3.71 -39.49
C ARG A 878 32.71 4.13 -40.96
N GLU A 879 32.13 3.38 -41.89
CA GLU A 879 32.11 3.73 -43.32
C GLU A 879 31.43 5.10 -43.56
N ARG A 880 30.28 5.35 -42.91
CA ARG A 880 29.57 6.64 -43.02
C ARG A 880 30.32 7.79 -42.34
N CYS A 881 31.04 7.52 -41.24
CA CYS A 881 31.97 8.46 -40.61
C CYS A 881 33.08 8.90 -41.58
N GLU A 882 33.78 7.93 -42.17
CA GLU A 882 34.89 8.16 -43.11
C GLU A 882 34.45 8.82 -44.43
N LYS A 883 33.23 8.52 -44.88
CA LYS A 883 32.64 9.02 -46.13
C LYS A 883 32.17 10.48 -46.05
N ASP A 884 31.41 10.84 -45.02
CA ASP A 884 30.73 12.15 -44.94
C ASP A 884 30.44 12.65 -43.50
N GLY A 885 30.97 11.97 -42.48
CA GLY A 885 30.83 12.38 -41.08
C GLY A 885 29.41 12.32 -40.50
N SER A 886 28.45 11.65 -41.16
CA SER A 886 27.05 11.57 -40.70
C SER A 886 26.83 10.80 -39.41
N PHE A 887 27.69 9.82 -39.10
CA PHE A 887 27.60 9.02 -37.88
C PHE A 887 28.98 8.93 -37.23
N VAL A 888 29.01 9.01 -35.90
CA VAL A 888 30.24 8.88 -35.10
C VAL A 888 30.01 7.82 -34.03
N LEU A 889 30.95 6.89 -33.88
CA LEU A 889 30.85 5.80 -32.92
C LEU A 889 31.04 6.32 -31.49
N ALA A 890 30.09 6.02 -30.60
CA ALA A 890 30.15 6.33 -29.18
C ALA A 890 30.62 5.12 -28.35
N ALA A 891 30.29 3.90 -28.79
CA ALA A 891 30.73 2.65 -28.18
C ALA A 891 30.74 1.49 -29.21
N PRO A 892 31.83 0.71 -29.32
CA PRO A 892 31.92 -0.42 -30.24
C PRO A 892 31.03 -1.60 -29.82
N ALA A 893 30.82 -2.53 -30.75
CA ALA A 893 29.96 -3.69 -30.58
C ALA A 893 30.64 -4.80 -29.74
N GLN A 894 30.33 -4.85 -28.45
CA GLN A 894 30.82 -5.88 -27.51
C GLN A 894 29.84 -7.05 -27.32
N CYS A 895 28.55 -6.76 -27.51
CA CYS A 895 27.44 -7.72 -27.45
C CYS A 895 26.52 -7.46 -28.67
N ALA A 896 25.25 -7.82 -28.59
CA ALA A 896 24.23 -7.35 -29.53
C ALA A 896 23.81 -5.88 -29.26
N ASN A 897 24.78 -5.02 -28.93
CA ASN A 897 24.65 -3.58 -28.65
C ASN A 897 25.61 -2.81 -29.55
N ILE A 898 25.26 -1.57 -29.90
CA ILE A 898 26.22 -0.57 -30.40
C ILE A 898 25.76 0.83 -30.00
N GLY A 899 26.73 1.70 -29.67
CA GLY A 899 26.50 3.11 -29.35
C GLY A 899 27.01 4.04 -30.45
N PHE A 900 26.19 4.97 -30.94
CA PHE A 900 26.62 5.99 -31.91
C PHE A 900 25.82 7.30 -31.80
N TRP A 901 26.42 8.41 -32.22
CA TRP A 901 25.70 9.64 -32.52
C TRP A 901 25.40 9.71 -34.02
N TYR A 902 24.23 10.26 -34.36
CA TYR A 902 24.03 10.90 -35.65
C TYR A 902 24.49 12.35 -35.55
N VAL A 903 25.25 12.83 -36.53
CA VAL A 903 25.81 14.19 -36.56
C VAL A 903 25.11 14.99 -37.67
N PRO A 904 24.35 16.04 -37.34
CA PRO A 904 23.71 16.89 -38.34
C PRO A 904 24.76 17.71 -39.10
N PRO A 905 24.53 18.11 -40.37
CA PRO A 905 25.54 18.76 -41.21
C PRO A 905 26.27 19.96 -40.59
N ARG A 906 25.61 20.74 -39.72
CA ARG A 906 26.21 21.89 -39.03
C ARG A 906 27.30 21.53 -38.01
N LEU A 907 27.33 20.28 -37.53
CA LEU A 907 28.27 19.76 -36.53
C LEU A 907 29.37 18.88 -37.15
N ARG A 908 29.45 18.76 -38.49
CA ARG A 908 30.44 17.90 -39.15
C ARG A 908 31.73 18.68 -39.47
N PRO A 909 32.93 18.12 -39.21
CA PRO A 909 33.18 16.87 -38.47
C PRO A 909 32.98 17.04 -36.96
N PHE A 910 32.49 16.00 -36.30
CA PHE A 910 32.40 15.91 -34.85
C PHE A 910 33.38 14.85 -34.35
N ASP A 911 34.11 15.18 -33.28
CA ASP A 911 35.00 14.28 -32.55
C ASP A 911 34.80 14.52 -31.05
N VAL A 912 34.62 13.45 -30.29
CA VAL A 912 34.34 13.51 -28.84
C VAL A 912 35.58 13.88 -28.01
N GLU A 913 36.79 13.60 -28.51
CA GLU A 913 38.03 13.92 -27.78
C GLU A 913 38.42 15.40 -27.87
N SER A 914 38.00 16.11 -28.92
CA SER A 914 38.30 17.53 -29.14
C SER A 914 37.09 18.49 -29.07
N ALA A 915 35.87 17.98 -28.90
CA ALA A 915 34.66 18.80 -28.80
C ALA A 915 34.64 19.74 -27.57
N THR A 916 34.10 20.95 -27.76
CA THR A 916 33.81 21.87 -26.66
C THR A 916 32.61 21.41 -25.82
N ALA A 917 32.47 21.95 -24.61
CA ALA A 917 31.29 21.69 -23.77
C ALA A 917 29.97 22.08 -24.45
N ASP A 918 29.97 23.13 -25.27
CA ASP A 918 28.82 23.54 -26.08
C ASP A 918 28.51 22.49 -27.16
N GLN A 919 29.52 21.98 -27.88
CA GLN A 919 29.33 20.94 -28.89
C GLN A 919 28.85 19.60 -28.29
N LEU A 920 29.38 19.21 -27.12
CA LEU A 920 28.92 18.03 -26.36
C LEU A 920 27.47 18.19 -25.88
N THR A 921 27.08 19.40 -25.47
CA THR A 921 25.70 19.74 -25.12
C THR A 921 24.79 19.69 -26.37
N GLU A 922 25.26 20.24 -27.49
CA GLU A 922 24.50 20.39 -28.72
C GLU A 922 24.25 19.05 -29.44
N ILE A 923 25.24 18.15 -29.51
CA ILE A 923 25.06 16.77 -30.01
C ILE A 923 24.11 15.98 -29.11
N GLY A 924 24.13 16.24 -27.80
CA GLY A 924 23.22 15.65 -26.80
C GLY A 924 21.75 15.99 -27.01
N PHE A 925 21.42 17.02 -27.79
CA PHE A 925 20.05 17.34 -28.19
C PHE A 925 19.61 16.71 -29.52
N VAL A 926 20.51 16.07 -30.28
CA VAL A 926 20.19 15.49 -31.60
C VAL A 926 19.42 14.17 -31.47
N ALA A 927 19.92 13.22 -30.68
CA ALA A 927 19.28 11.91 -30.52
C ALA A 927 17.82 11.98 -29.99
N PRO A 928 17.47 12.87 -29.03
CA PRO A 928 16.08 13.10 -28.64
C PRO A 928 15.17 13.56 -29.78
N LYS A 929 15.59 14.58 -30.56
CA LYS A 929 14.81 15.12 -31.69
C LYS A 929 14.61 14.07 -32.79
N LEU A 930 15.68 13.36 -33.15
CA LEU A 930 15.63 12.37 -34.22
C LEU A 930 14.79 11.13 -33.81
N LYS A 931 14.87 10.69 -32.55
CA LYS A 931 13.96 9.64 -32.04
C LYS A 931 12.49 10.06 -32.09
N ASP A 932 12.16 11.31 -31.71
CA ASP A 932 10.78 11.82 -31.80
C ASP A 932 10.26 11.77 -33.25
N ARG A 933 11.08 12.18 -34.24
CA ARG A 933 10.74 12.07 -35.67
C ARG A 933 10.48 10.63 -36.11
N MET A 934 11.40 9.72 -35.81
CA MET A 934 11.28 8.29 -36.17
C MET A 934 10.08 7.60 -35.50
N GLN A 935 9.70 8.04 -34.30
CA GLN A 935 8.52 7.56 -33.61
C GLN A 935 7.23 8.17 -34.19
N ARG A 936 7.16 9.47 -34.48
CA ARG A 936 5.96 10.08 -35.10
C ARG A 936 5.63 9.49 -36.47
N THR A 937 6.65 9.12 -37.27
CA THR A 937 6.45 8.44 -38.55
C THR A 937 6.11 6.95 -38.41
N GLY A 938 6.41 6.34 -37.25
CA GLY A 938 6.28 4.90 -37.01
C GLY A 938 7.33 4.04 -37.73
N ASP A 939 8.46 4.65 -38.13
CA ASP A 939 9.51 4.05 -38.96
C ASP A 939 10.37 3.04 -38.19
N ALA A 940 10.86 3.47 -37.03
CA ALA A 940 11.75 2.70 -36.16
C ALA A 940 11.64 3.20 -34.72
N MET A 941 11.86 2.31 -33.76
CA MET A 941 12.00 2.67 -32.34
C MET A 941 13.39 2.26 -31.87
N ILE A 942 14.22 3.24 -31.49
CA ILE A 942 15.60 3.05 -31.02
C ILE A 942 15.75 3.75 -29.67
N GLY A 943 16.56 3.20 -28.76
CA GLY A 943 16.88 3.84 -27.49
C GLY A 943 17.98 4.90 -27.62
N PHE A 944 17.93 5.93 -26.79
CA PHE A 944 19.07 6.81 -26.52
C PHE A 944 19.23 7.00 -25.01
N GLN A 945 20.44 7.32 -24.56
CA GLN A 945 20.79 7.68 -23.18
C GLN A 945 22.21 8.30 -23.12
N PRO A 946 22.56 9.06 -22.07
CA PRO A 946 23.95 9.44 -21.78
C PRO A 946 24.65 8.34 -20.96
N ILE A 947 25.97 8.48 -20.77
CA ILE A 947 26.74 7.85 -19.69
C ILE A 947 27.65 8.89 -19.05
N ASP A 948 27.21 9.46 -17.94
CA ASP A 948 27.87 10.59 -17.26
C ASP A 948 29.28 10.23 -16.78
N SER A 949 29.51 9.01 -16.28
CA SER A 949 30.83 8.54 -15.82
C SER A 949 31.88 8.40 -16.93
N MET A 950 31.43 8.41 -18.20
CA MET A 950 32.28 8.36 -19.39
C MET A 950 32.25 9.68 -20.19
N ASN A 951 31.61 10.73 -19.66
CA ASN A 951 31.37 12.01 -20.35
C ASN A 951 30.66 11.86 -21.72
N LEU A 952 29.78 10.85 -21.86
CA LEU A 952 29.06 10.59 -23.11
C LEU A 952 27.66 11.25 -23.08
N PRO A 953 27.42 12.36 -23.81
CA PRO A 953 26.07 12.91 -23.98
C PRO A 953 25.18 11.98 -24.81
N ASN A 954 23.86 12.19 -24.80
CA ASN A 954 22.85 11.30 -25.41
C ASN A 954 23.27 10.71 -26.78
N PHE A 955 23.60 9.42 -26.79
CA PHE A 955 23.88 8.65 -28.00
C PHE A 955 22.80 7.59 -28.23
N PHE A 956 22.60 7.18 -29.49
CA PHE A 956 21.73 6.06 -29.81
C PHE A 956 22.38 4.76 -29.35
N ARG A 957 21.65 3.99 -28.53
CA ARG A 957 21.98 2.61 -28.20
C ARG A 957 21.06 1.68 -28.98
N LEU A 958 21.55 1.22 -30.12
CA LEU A 958 20.92 0.19 -30.91
C LEU A 958 21.14 -1.17 -30.24
N VAL A 959 20.08 -1.98 -30.11
CA VAL A 959 20.13 -3.31 -29.49
C VAL A 959 19.38 -4.31 -30.36
N LEU A 960 20.00 -5.48 -30.60
CA LEU A 960 19.60 -6.38 -31.70
C LEU A 960 19.15 -7.80 -31.24
N PRO A 961 18.15 -7.95 -30.35
CA PRO A 961 17.62 -9.25 -29.95
C PRO A 961 16.77 -9.94 -31.03
N ASN A 962 16.08 -9.21 -31.92
CA ASN A 962 15.24 -9.80 -32.99
C ASN A 962 16.05 -10.21 -34.23
N SER A 963 17.16 -10.95 -34.06
CA SER A 963 18.01 -11.34 -35.19
C SER A 963 17.31 -12.24 -36.21
N ARG A 964 16.23 -12.94 -35.82
CA ARG A 964 15.43 -13.83 -36.68
C ARG A 964 14.83 -13.15 -37.92
N HIS A 965 14.36 -11.90 -37.78
CA HIS A 965 13.61 -11.19 -38.83
C HIS A 965 14.30 -9.91 -39.32
N LEU A 966 15.39 -9.50 -38.68
CA LEU A 966 16.22 -8.37 -39.07
C LEU A 966 17.22 -8.73 -40.20
N SER A 967 17.47 -7.80 -41.12
CA SER A 967 18.41 -7.94 -42.23
C SER A 967 19.39 -6.77 -42.30
N LYS A 968 20.53 -6.96 -42.99
CA LYS A 968 21.54 -5.92 -43.22
C LYS A 968 20.96 -4.73 -43.97
N ASN A 969 20.31 -4.98 -45.10
CA ASN A 969 19.66 -3.95 -45.93
C ASN A 969 18.63 -3.12 -45.15
N ALA A 970 17.91 -3.71 -44.19
CA ALA A 970 16.96 -2.97 -43.36
C ALA A 970 17.67 -2.04 -42.35
N LEU A 971 18.84 -2.43 -41.85
CA LEU A 971 19.69 -1.61 -40.98
C LEU A 971 20.35 -0.46 -41.74
N ASP A 972 20.90 -0.71 -42.93
CA ASP A 972 21.44 0.36 -43.78
C ASP A 972 20.36 1.35 -44.18
N ALA A 973 19.21 0.87 -44.67
CA ALA A 973 18.10 1.75 -45.01
C ALA A 973 17.57 2.53 -43.79
N MET A 974 17.68 2.00 -42.57
CA MET A 974 17.35 2.73 -41.34
C MET A 974 18.37 3.84 -41.05
N LEU A 975 19.68 3.57 -41.18
CA LEU A 975 20.72 4.60 -41.06
C LEU A 975 20.57 5.70 -42.11
N ASP A 976 20.28 5.33 -43.36
CA ASP A 976 20.11 6.30 -44.45
C ASP A 976 18.86 7.19 -44.20
N ARG A 977 17.76 6.61 -43.69
CA ARG A 977 16.59 7.37 -43.23
C ARG A 977 16.86 8.22 -41.99
N MET A 978 17.77 7.81 -41.10
CA MET A 978 18.21 8.64 -39.96
C MET A 978 18.98 9.88 -40.43
N ASP A 979 19.81 9.77 -41.46
CA ASP A 979 20.49 10.92 -42.06
C ASP A 979 19.51 11.82 -42.83
N ASP A 980 18.56 11.26 -43.59
CA ASP A 980 17.48 12.04 -44.23
C ASP A 980 16.59 12.80 -43.22
N MET A 981 16.15 12.14 -42.14
CA MET A 981 15.39 12.77 -41.06
C MET A 981 16.23 13.70 -40.16
N GLY A 982 17.54 13.80 -40.37
CA GLY A 982 18.48 14.51 -39.52
C GLY A 982 19.15 15.75 -40.14
N LYS A 983 18.99 16.00 -41.45
CA LYS A 983 19.72 17.03 -42.21
C LYS A 983 19.45 18.48 -41.80
N ASP A 984 18.31 18.75 -41.17
CA ASP A 984 17.85 20.06 -40.71
C ASP A 984 17.88 20.24 -39.16
N LEU A 985 18.44 19.27 -38.43
CA LEU A 985 18.52 19.27 -36.96
C LEU A 985 19.61 20.18 -36.38
#